data_AF-E9BMF4-F1
#
_entry.id   AF-E9BMF4-F1
#
_cell.length_a   1.000
_cell.length_b   1.000
_cell.length_c   1.000
_cell.angle_alpha   90.00
_cell.angle_beta   90.00
_cell.angle_gamma   90.00
#
_symmetry.space_group_name_H-M   'P 1'
#
loop_
_entity.id
_entity.type
_entity.pdbx_description
1 polymer ?
#
loop_
_entity_poly.entity_id
_entity_poly.type
_entity_poly.pdbx_seq_one_letter_code
_entity_poly.pdbx_strand_id
1 'polypeptide(L)'
;MSHAPVLLDIGSGAYAHQAEVDEVKERMGIHHNYFDCWIFGFLENKNFNVDETVAKLRRRADFEREQLAAYNVTDWMMENMRKGIIQMIGNDKAGRVTFYVCTARDKPVAARREESRMNFDMFISYGTRLRPETKRCQITMLINQDKASMISNLDMTLQADIALRIAKFYPGCVDKIYICKMGRLLAAMAKPIFSRLPAIVSDRIIIISDGDIRHGKLLDLFDAEVLPVELGGKNDCNQQGNYDRFATTIRDYFEQLKAAILRGEGVKEWELNCLRSAGYIEEASRIDALKRSIIEPSISLRDQLSIAPHETGRYSPPGTNGSATAQCFTPRSPAYYALDVDDDANLITCGTDSIEMDGLYSPGLIQRNSLTMSRSPLRNLFTDYVNQFTTLESFFRISLTEMHERQWLQIVQWEMQERRTLLLENGLIQGDKLLAGLPSSVLLVAKGFLWLCLMVTSFYFLLGTCFIALLGVVTLINIFFAILVYPYHVFLYGTAFIVVASQFVIFCSRGFDVARSTFQGRVVQAFRAFGAKALAFQLVIYVGCTIAYFVLFCTMAARYDVLTGLQYSLAYGWIVAVCLIFIYHVLFAFGLRRLRKRSYAHGSRQNHAETTLYLFMEVEMDDEQMEQRFPPAEVMLLTMVAVLSVAMGVAFVTGGGFFFLCAAIVAQSVLLLLCATFTIARNVSSSSDIIICGVFYATVFWMSTLFTMSQHGWSGHWGSSLLASLFVMLFFVFTGLVSVYGRWKGAVRRWLFRISWLLLLLHLISCVAVLMVSNYRFGLFVLALAVHLLLCIVRTNEASNKYGVFTISACFTLVLLACCIIGRTGANDVYEGSVSDVFLPNYANRSSTPAAAGRLMLANLAEPPTRTSSMSRGSSVSAQGDTSYAMPPLCLTQFSPTVDVVGMALFTKLGLNRDVAGQDADLARWFPSFKRVPISEEVDSAAMSFDVFREETATVNTTIVTARPGSDLILLIESMAMWIDTYALSFFSFLMPAPYIDRVLPYLAFVQGMVPSRWEASIDKTTSVVRALLTKLRGDHENVFVVGHGPVGSRAAVIGLRAQDNVHSIVFSGPPVILSKFNLNVTARVMARRMLSVQTMQTVFSTWYLRTASVQIIPCSLGGIRCDRIDATIEELRHLCSG
;
A
#
# COMPACT_ATOMS: atom_id res chain seq x y z
N MET A 1 -42.63 41.40 -18.12
CA MET A 1 -42.00 40.19 -18.72
C MET A 1 -42.74 38.94 -18.24
N SER A 2 -42.66 37.82 -18.97
CA SER A 2 -43.39 36.57 -18.62
C SER A 2 -42.96 35.95 -17.29
N HIS A 3 -43.92 35.42 -16.51
CA HIS A 3 -43.69 34.61 -15.30
C HIS A 3 -43.13 33.20 -15.61
N ALA A 4 -42.07 33.12 -16.42
CA ALA A 4 -41.33 31.87 -16.61
C ALA A 4 -40.52 31.55 -15.34
N PRO A 5 -40.50 30.30 -14.85
CA PRO A 5 -39.61 29.88 -13.78
C PRO A 5 -38.15 30.16 -14.11
N VAL A 6 -37.43 30.83 -13.21
CA VAL A 6 -36.06 31.33 -13.47
C VAL A 6 -35.06 30.20 -13.74
N LEU A 7 -35.29 28.99 -13.22
CA LEU A 7 -34.46 27.81 -13.55
C LEU A 7 -34.55 27.36 -15.02
N LEU A 8 -35.60 27.74 -15.76
CA LEU A 8 -35.68 27.46 -17.20
C LEU A 8 -34.61 28.21 -17.99
N ASP A 9 -34.07 29.32 -17.46
CA ASP A 9 -32.92 30.00 -18.06
C ASP A 9 -31.75 29.01 -18.19
N ILE A 10 -31.49 28.15 -17.19
CA ILE A 10 -30.49 27.07 -17.26
C ILE A 10 -31.01 25.92 -18.14
N GLY A 11 -32.25 25.47 -17.91
CA GLY A 11 -32.95 24.50 -18.74
C GLY A 11 -33.88 23.56 -17.96
N SER A 12 -34.61 22.71 -18.68
CA SER A 12 -35.62 21.79 -18.11
C SER A 12 -35.06 20.82 -17.05
N GLY A 13 -33.80 20.41 -17.17
CA GLY A 13 -33.12 19.58 -16.18
C GLY A 13 -32.83 20.30 -14.86
N ALA A 14 -32.65 21.62 -14.86
CA ALA A 14 -32.52 22.41 -13.64
C ALA A 14 -33.88 22.66 -12.99
N TYR A 15 -34.91 22.95 -13.81
CA TYR A 15 -36.28 23.14 -13.34
C TYR A 15 -36.87 21.89 -12.63
N ALA A 16 -36.40 20.68 -12.97
CA ALA A 16 -36.76 19.46 -12.24
C ALA A 16 -36.38 19.48 -10.74
N HIS A 17 -35.45 20.35 -10.32
CA HIS A 17 -34.98 20.52 -8.94
C HIS A 17 -35.48 21.82 -8.29
N GLN A 18 -36.60 22.39 -8.78
CA GLN A 18 -37.20 23.61 -8.21
C GLN A 18 -37.59 23.41 -6.73
N ALA A 19 -38.05 22.22 -6.34
CA ALA A 19 -38.46 21.94 -4.96
C ALA A 19 -37.29 22.05 -3.96
N GLU A 20 -36.12 21.51 -4.32
CA GLU A 20 -34.90 21.60 -3.51
C GLU A 20 -34.35 23.05 -3.45
N VAL A 21 -34.52 23.83 -4.53
CA VAL A 21 -34.20 25.27 -4.54
C VAL A 21 -35.14 26.06 -3.62
N ASP A 22 -36.44 25.75 -3.64
CA ASP A 22 -37.44 26.40 -2.80
C ASP A 22 -37.24 26.07 -1.31
N GLU A 23 -36.87 24.82 -0.97
CA GLU A 23 -36.51 24.44 0.41
C GLU A 23 -35.24 25.15 0.91
N VAL A 24 -34.21 25.30 0.07
CA VAL A 24 -33.01 26.09 0.42
C VAL A 24 -33.38 27.57 0.61
N LYS A 25 -34.23 28.14 -0.25
CA LYS A 25 -34.71 29.52 -0.12
C LYS A 25 -35.44 29.75 1.21
N GLU A 26 -36.35 28.86 1.59
CA GLU A 26 -37.07 28.94 2.87
C GLU A 26 -36.09 28.93 4.06
N ARG A 27 -35.17 27.97 4.10
CA ARG A 27 -34.16 27.83 5.17
C ARG A 27 -33.12 28.97 5.22
N MET A 28 -33.00 29.76 4.15
CA MET A 28 -32.12 30.93 4.04
C MET A 28 -32.87 32.28 4.16
N GLY A 29 -34.21 32.28 4.24
CA GLY A 29 -35.02 33.50 4.33
C GLY A 29 -35.16 34.28 3.01
N ILE A 30 -35.01 33.61 1.86
CA ILE A 30 -35.03 34.24 0.52
C ILE A 30 -36.44 34.15 -0.07
N HIS A 31 -37.14 35.28 -0.19
CA HIS A 31 -38.55 35.32 -0.62
C HIS A 31 -38.77 35.61 -2.11
N HIS A 32 -37.76 35.44 -2.97
CA HIS A 32 -37.86 35.76 -4.41
C HIS A 32 -37.06 34.80 -5.30
N ASN A 33 -37.45 34.72 -6.58
CA ASN A 33 -36.89 33.72 -7.50
C ASN A 33 -35.65 34.19 -8.28
N TYR A 34 -35.15 35.42 -8.04
CA TYR A 34 -33.99 35.97 -8.76
C TYR A 34 -32.68 35.21 -8.49
N PHE A 35 -32.60 34.47 -7.38
CA PHE A 35 -31.39 33.73 -7.00
C PHE A 35 -31.46 32.24 -7.37
N ASP A 36 -32.56 31.76 -7.97
CA ASP A 36 -32.79 30.33 -8.19
C ASP A 36 -31.63 29.66 -8.97
N CYS A 37 -31.17 30.29 -10.06
CA CYS A 37 -30.02 29.81 -10.84
C CYS A 37 -28.70 29.79 -10.05
N TRP A 38 -28.49 30.76 -9.17
CA TRP A 38 -27.29 30.84 -8.32
C TRP A 38 -27.31 29.76 -7.24
N ILE A 39 -28.44 29.59 -6.55
CA ILE A 39 -28.67 28.55 -5.52
C ILE A 39 -28.54 27.15 -6.13
N PHE A 40 -29.08 26.93 -7.33
CA PHE A 40 -28.94 25.68 -8.08
C PHE A 40 -27.48 25.26 -8.25
N GLY A 41 -26.57 26.22 -8.48
CA GLY A 41 -25.13 25.97 -8.59
C GLY A 41 -24.48 25.40 -7.31
N PHE A 42 -25.02 25.75 -6.14
CA PHE A 42 -24.57 25.19 -4.86
C PHE A 42 -25.21 23.81 -4.60
N LEU A 43 -26.48 23.62 -4.97
CA LEU A 43 -27.16 22.32 -4.91
C LEU A 43 -26.49 21.26 -5.79
N GLU A 44 -26.20 21.59 -7.05
CA GLU A 44 -25.51 20.69 -8.00
C GLU A 44 -24.17 20.22 -7.43
N ASN A 45 -23.40 21.14 -6.82
CA ASN A 45 -22.14 20.82 -6.16
C ASN A 45 -22.27 19.87 -4.96
N LYS A 46 -23.45 19.83 -4.32
CA LYS A 46 -23.77 19.00 -3.16
C LYS A 46 -24.66 17.80 -3.50
N ASN A 47 -24.75 17.43 -4.78
CA ASN A 47 -25.63 16.37 -5.28
C ASN A 47 -27.08 16.53 -4.77
N PHE A 48 -27.57 17.78 -4.74
CA PHE A 48 -28.91 18.17 -4.30
C PHE A 48 -29.21 17.91 -2.81
N ASN A 49 -28.19 17.77 -1.96
CA ASN A 49 -28.36 17.75 -0.51
C ASN A 49 -28.61 19.18 0.04
N VAL A 50 -29.81 19.42 0.57
CA VAL A 50 -30.24 20.72 1.10
C VAL A 50 -29.43 21.17 2.33
N ASP A 51 -29.19 20.29 3.32
CA ASP A 51 -28.48 20.64 4.55
C ASP A 51 -27.02 21.07 4.28
N GLU A 52 -26.31 20.30 3.46
CA GLU A 52 -24.94 20.63 3.05
C GLU A 52 -24.86 21.90 2.20
N THR A 53 -25.92 22.20 1.43
CA THR A 53 -26.04 23.41 0.61
C THR A 53 -26.24 24.64 1.49
N VAL A 54 -27.18 24.60 2.44
CA VAL A 54 -27.40 25.67 3.43
C VAL A 54 -26.12 25.94 4.23
N ALA A 55 -25.43 24.89 4.71
CA ALA A 55 -24.14 25.03 5.39
C ALA A 55 -23.01 25.57 4.49
N LYS A 56 -23.15 25.48 3.17
CA LYS A 56 -22.18 26.06 2.22
C LYS A 56 -22.52 27.51 1.86
N LEU A 57 -23.80 27.86 1.72
CA LEU A 57 -24.25 29.23 1.53
C LEU A 57 -23.95 30.10 2.77
N ARG A 58 -24.06 29.56 3.98
CA ARG A 58 -23.60 30.25 5.22
C ARG A 58 -22.11 30.55 5.17
N ARG A 59 -21.26 29.56 4.87
CA ARG A 59 -19.81 29.76 4.67
C ARG A 59 -19.46 30.72 3.53
N ARG A 60 -20.34 30.87 2.53
CA ARG A 60 -20.21 31.88 1.48
C ARG A 60 -20.49 33.28 2.04
N ALA A 61 -21.54 33.47 2.83
CA ALA A 61 -21.82 34.73 3.52
C ALA A 61 -20.73 35.11 4.55
N ASP A 62 -20.11 34.13 5.22
CA ASP A 62 -18.96 34.37 6.09
C ASP A 62 -17.75 34.85 5.28
N PHE A 63 -17.45 34.19 4.16
CA PHE A 63 -16.39 34.59 3.23
C PHE A 63 -16.57 36.01 2.67
N GLU A 64 -17.80 36.41 2.33
CA GLU A 64 -18.10 37.77 1.86
C GLU A 64 -17.76 38.82 2.94
N ARG A 65 -18.22 38.59 4.18
CA ARG A 65 -18.03 39.50 5.32
C ARG A 65 -16.59 39.55 5.84
N GLU A 66 -15.88 38.42 5.86
CA GLU A 66 -14.54 38.31 6.45
C GLU A 66 -13.41 38.57 5.44
N GLN A 67 -13.58 38.16 4.18
CA GLN A 67 -12.52 38.25 3.17
C GLN A 67 -12.79 39.33 2.12
N LEU A 68 -13.92 39.29 1.40
CA LEU A 68 -14.17 40.27 0.32
C LEU A 68 -14.21 41.71 0.85
N ALA A 69 -14.85 41.94 2.01
CA ALA A 69 -14.89 43.25 2.65
C ALA A 69 -13.49 43.79 3.05
N ALA A 70 -12.51 42.91 3.26
CA ALA A 70 -11.16 43.26 3.68
C ALA A 70 -10.18 43.51 2.51
N TYR A 71 -10.58 43.28 1.26
CA TYR A 71 -9.69 43.45 0.11
C TYR A 71 -9.50 44.93 -0.23
N ASN A 72 -8.24 45.34 -0.38
CA ASN A 72 -7.84 46.66 -0.82
C ASN A 72 -7.14 46.52 -2.17
N VAL A 73 -7.62 47.24 -3.20
CA VAL A 73 -7.03 47.17 -4.53
C VAL A 73 -5.69 47.91 -4.53
N THR A 74 -4.58 47.18 -4.71
CA THR A 74 -3.23 47.76 -4.75
C THR A 74 -2.86 48.25 -6.15
N ASP A 75 -1.87 49.15 -6.25
CA ASP A 75 -1.35 49.61 -7.55
C ASP A 75 -0.86 48.44 -8.41
N TRP A 76 -0.25 47.42 -7.78
CA TRP A 76 0.18 46.19 -8.46
C TRP A 76 -1.01 45.37 -8.98
N MET A 77 -2.09 45.26 -8.19
CA MET A 77 -3.33 44.60 -8.62
C MET A 77 -3.92 45.30 -9.86
N MET A 78 -3.97 46.64 -9.86
CA MET A 78 -4.40 47.44 -11.02
C MET A 78 -3.50 47.23 -12.24
N GLU A 79 -2.17 47.33 -12.08
CA GLU A 79 -1.20 47.07 -13.15
C GLU A 79 -1.38 45.65 -13.73
N ASN A 80 -1.67 44.66 -12.87
CA ASN A 80 -1.87 43.28 -13.28
C ASN A 80 -3.20 43.06 -14.03
N MET A 81 -4.27 43.76 -13.65
CA MET A 81 -5.54 43.74 -14.41
C MET A 81 -5.39 44.42 -15.78
N ARG A 82 -4.66 45.54 -15.85
CA ARG A 82 -4.32 46.29 -17.09
C ARG A 82 -3.45 45.53 -18.10
N LYS A 83 -2.95 44.34 -17.76
CA LYS A 83 -2.30 43.42 -18.72
C LYS A 83 -3.31 42.70 -19.61
N GLY A 84 -4.63 42.82 -19.38
CA GLY A 84 -5.65 42.17 -20.21
C GLY A 84 -5.55 40.64 -20.19
N ILE A 85 -5.16 40.07 -19.04
CA ILE A 85 -5.05 38.62 -18.82
C ILE A 85 -6.44 37.98 -18.89
N ILE A 86 -7.45 38.61 -18.28
CA ILE A 86 -8.87 38.23 -18.31
C ILE A 86 -9.65 39.40 -18.90
N GLN A 87 -10.54 39.13 -19.86
CA GLN A 87 -11.37 40.10 -20.55
C GLN A 87 -12.79 39.55 -20.73
N MET A 88 -13.82 40.38 -20.63
CA MET A 88 -15.19 40.01 -20.95
C MET A 88 -15.48 40.31 -22.43
N ILE A 89 -15.87 39.30 -23.22
CA ILE A 89 -15.97 39.42 -24.69
C ILE A 89 -17.39 39.30 -25.26
N GLY A 90 -18.40 39.17 -24.40
CA GLY A 90 -19.81 38.98 -24.77
C GLY A 90 -20.40 37.68 -24.22
N ASN A 91 -21.53 37.24 -24.77
CA ASN A 91 -22.23 36.03 -24.34
C ASN A 91 -22.03 34.89 -25.34
N ASP A 92 -22.00 33.65 -24.86
CA ASP A 92 -22.07 32.48 -25.72
C ASP A 92 -23.52 32.17 -26.17
N LYS A 93 -23.70 31.25 -27.11
CA LYS A 93 -25.04 30.91 -27.64
C LYS A 93 -25.98 30.26 -26.62
N ALA A 94 -25.49 29.90 -25.44
CA ALA A 94 -26.32 29.45 -24.33
C ALA A 94 -26.72 30.61 -23.40
N GLY A 95 -26.26 31.84 -23.62
CA GLY A 95 -26.51 33.00 -22.77
C GLY A 95 -25.64 33.05 -21.51
N ARG A 96 -24.42 32.49 -21.54
CA ARG A 96 -23.44 32.64 -20.45
C ARG A 96 -22.42 33.73 -20.81
N VAL A 97 -22.05 34.55 -19.83
CA VAL A 97 -21.03 35.60 -20.00
C VAL A 97 -19.66 34.95 -20.25
N THR A 98 -18.94 35.41 -21.27
CA THR A 98 -17.68 34.78 -21.70
C THR A 98 -16.46 35.59 -21.28
N PHE A 99 -15.59 34.95 -20.50
CA PHE A 99 -14.28 35.43 -20.12
C PHE A 99 -13.20 34.87 -21.05
N TYR A 100 -12.59 35.73 -21.86
CA TYR A 100 -11.39 35.41 -22.63
C TYR A 100 -10.15 35.53 -21.74
N VAL A 101 -9.34 34.49 -21.69
CA VAL A 101 -8.13 34.44 -20.85
C VAL A 101 -6.89 34.21 -21.72
N CYS A 102 -5.96 35.16 -21.74
CA CYS A 102 -4.76 35.11 -22.58
C CYS A 102 -3.52 34.74 -21.75
N THR A 103 -3.17 33.45 -21.67
CA THR A 103 -2.11 32.94 -20.78
C THR A 103 -0.72 33.44 -21.14
N ALA A 104 -0.45 33.82 -22.39
CA ALA A 104 0.84 34.42 -22.78
C ALA A 104 1.15 35.76 -22.06
N ARG A 105 0.11 36.46 -21.57
CA ARG A 105 0.23 37.71 -20.81
C ARG A 105 0.35 37.49 -19.30
N ASP A 106 -0.09 36.34 -18.80
CA ASP A 106 0.05 35.98 -17.40
C ASP A 106 1.52 35.65 -17.10
N LYS A 107 2.09 36.33 -16.10
CA LYS A 107 3.46 36.13 -15.62
C LYS A 107 3.40 36.06 -14.09
N PRO A 108 2.86 34.96 -13.53
CA PRO A 108 2.59 34.85 -12.11
C PRO A 108 3.90 34.85 -11.31
N VAL A 109 3.92 35.60 -10.21
CA VAL A 109 5.06 35.68 -9.30
C VAL A 109 4.66 35.08 -7.96
N ALA A 110 5.44 34.12 -7.44
CA ALA A 110 5.08 33.37 -6.23
C ALA A 110 4.77 34.27 -5.01
N ALA A 111 5.51 35.36 -4.85
CA ALA A 111 5.31 36.34 -3.78
C ALA A 111 4.02 37.20 -3.91
N ARG A 112 3.32 37.12 -5.05
CA ARG A 112 2.14 37.93 -5.40
C ARG A 112 0.89 37.07 -5.71
N ARG A 113 0.92 35.79 -5.31
CA ARG A 113 -0.21 34.86 -5.52
C ARG A 113 -1.48 35.28 -4.80
N GLU A 114 -1.38 35.83 -3.59
CA GLU A 114 -2.56 36.27 -2.85
C GLU A 114 -3.28 37.43 -3.54
N GLU A 115 -2.55 38.44 -3.99
CA GLU A 115 -3.10 39.54 -4.80
C GLU A 115 -3.65 39.04 -6.15
N SER A 116 -3.02 38.02 -6.76
CA SER A 116 -3.52 37.37 -7.98
C SER A 116 -4.85 36.63 -7.73
N ARG A 117 -5.00 35.99 -6.57
CA ARG A 117 -6.25 35.35 -6.10
C ARG A 117 -7.33 36.38 -5.79
N MET A 118 -6.98 37.52 -5.19
CA MET A 118 -7.91 38.64 -4.97
C MET A 118 -8.42 39.20 -6.30
N ASN A 119 -7.54 39.46 -7.29
CA ASN A 119 -7.94 39.85 -8.64
C ASN A 119 -8.92 38.82 -9.25
N PHE A 120 -8.64 37.52 -9.11
CA PHE A 120 -9.55 36.48 -9.60
C PHE A 120 -10.93 36.54 -8.93
N ASP A 121 -11.00 36.65 -7.59
CA ASP A 121 -12.26 36.78 -6.86
C ASP A 121 -13.05 38.04 -7.29
N MET A 122 -12.37 39.17 -7.59
CA MET A 122 -12.98 40.38 -8.16
C MET A 122 -13.58 40.12 -9.55
N PHE A 123 -12.80 39.55 -10.48
CA PHE A 123 -13.27 39.23 -11.84
C PHE A 123 -14.48 38.29 -11.82
N ILE A 124 -14.44 37.19 -11.04
CA ILE A 124 -15.56 36.25 -10.96
C ILE A 124 -16.81 36.90 -10.37
N SER A 125 -16.65 37.73 -9.33
CA SER A 125 -17.80 38.41 -8.71
C SER A 125 -18.49 39.34 -9.71
N TYR A 126 -17.75 40.10 -10.51
CA TYR A 126 -18.30 40.94 -11.59
C TYR A 126 -18.92 40.12 -12.74
N GLY A 127 -18.25 39.05 -13.19
CA GLY A 127 -18.72 38.23 -14.31
C GLY A 127 -19.99 37.43 -13.99
N THR A 128 -20.16 37.06 -12.73
CA THR A 128 -21.30 36.26 -12.24
C THR A 128 -22.42 37.13 -11.65
N ARG A 129 -22.39 38.46 -11.88
CA ARG A 129 -23.41 39.40 -11.40
C ARG A 129 -24.80 39.09 -11.96
N LEU A 130 -25.84 39.44 -11.20
CA LEU A 130 -27.22 39.50 -11.69
C LEU A 130 -27.33 40.59 -12.75
N ARG A 131 -28.10 40.30 -13.80
CA ARG A 131 -28.27 41.13 -14.99
C ARG A 131 -29.75 41.22 -15.39
N PRO A 132 -30.22 42.33 -15.97
CA PRO A 132 -31.59 42.41 -16.49
C PRO A 132 -31.90 41.32 -17.54
N GLU A 133 -30.95 41.07 -18.45
CA GLU A 133 -31.11 40.22 -19.62
C GLU A 133 -31.01 38.72 -19.31
N THR A 134 -30.25 38.32 -18.28
CA THR A 134 -30.10 36.91 -17.89
C THR A 134 -29.91 36.74 -16.38
N LYS A 135 -30.64 35.81 -15.77
CA LYS A 135 -30.56 35.54 -14.31
C LYS A 135 -29.65 34.36 -13.97
N ARG A 136 -28.90 33.85 -14.96
CA ARG A 136 -28.09 32.62 -14.85
C ARG A 136 -26.96 32.69 -13.82
N CYS A 137 -26.35 33.86 -13.59
CA CYS A 137 -25.15 34.03 -12.76
C CYS A 137 -23.97 33.10 -13.16
N GLN A 138 -23.92 32.66 -14.43
CA GLN A 138 -22.96 31.69 -14.95
C GLN A 138 -22.03 32.31 -16.00
N ILE A 139 -20.75 31.97 -15.90
CA ILE A 139 -19.72 32.33 -16.88
C ILE A 139 -19.15 31.11 -17.61
N THR A 140 -18.66 31.37 -18.82
CA THR A 140 -17.82 30.48 -19.62
C THR A 140 -16.42 31.08 -19.70
N MET A 141 -15.38 30.28 -19.44
CA MET A 141 -13.97 30.70 -19.64
C MET A 141 -13.44 30.15 -20.95
N LEU A 142 -12.81 31.00 -21.76
CA LEU A 142 -12.16 30.67 -23.03
C LEU A 142 -10.66 30.99 -22.90
N ILE A 143 -9.87 29.97 -22.56
CA ILE A 143 -8.44 30.10 -22.23
C ILE A 143 -7.61 29.85 -23.48
N ASN A 144 -6.93 30.88 -23.97
CA ASN A 144 -5.97 30.79 -25.06
C ASN A 144 -4.55 30.52 -24.53
N GLN A 145 -3.99 29.38 -24.91
CA GLN A 145 -2.62 28.95 -24.57
C GLN A 145 -1.60 29.23 -25.69
N ASP A 146 -1.99 29.93 -26.76
CA ASP A 146 -1.08 30.31 -27.85
C ASP A 146 0.10 31.12 -27.30
N LYS A 147 1.32 30.75 -27.71
CA LYS A 147 2.61 31.35 -27.28
C LYS A 147 2.90 31.31 -25.76
N ALA A 148 2.13 30.59 -24.94
CA ALA A 148 2.40 30.46 -23.50
C ALA A 148 3.58 29.51 -23.22
N SER A 149 4.49 29.90 -22.32
CA SER A 149 5.64 29.08 -21.89
C SER A 149 5.37 28.37 -20.56
N MET A 150 5.72 27.08 -20.53
CA MET A 150 5.63 26.20 -19.36
C MET A 150 6.39 26.68 -18.12
N ILE A 151 7.41 27.52 -18.30
CA ILE A 151 8.35 27.90 -17.23
C ILE A 151 8.02 29.30 -16.68
N SER A 152 7.42 30.18 -17.50
CA SER A 152 7.20 31.60 -17.16
C SER A 152 5.74 32.03 -17.04
N ASN A 153 4.80 31.28 -17.60
CA ASN A 153 3.39 31.70 -17.68
C ASN A 153 2.43 30.81 -16.89
N LEU A 154 2.83 29.59 -16.51
CA LEU A 154 1.97 28.60 -15.86
C LEU A 154 2.42 28.30 -14.43
N ASP A 155 1.94 29.08 -13.46
CA ASP A 155 2.03 28.70 -12.04
C ASP A 155 0.93 27.70 -11.68
N MET A 156 1.30 26.41 -11.68
CA MET A 156 0.39 25.31 -11.36
C MET A 156 -0.17 25.36 -9.93
N THR A 157 0.46 26.07 -8.99
CA THR A 157 -0.07 26.24 -7.63
C THR A 157 -1.20 27.26 -7.60
N LEU A 158 -1.03 28.40 -8.29
CA LEU A 158 -2.08 29.41 -8.44
C LEU A 158 -3.30 28.84 -9.18
N GLN A 159 -3.09 28.05 -10.23
CA GLN A 159 -4.18 27.38 -10.96
C GLN A 159 -4.94 26.35 -10.11
N ALA A 160 -4.25 25.64 -9.20
CA ALA A 160 -4.89 24.71 -8.27
C ALA A 160 -5.65 25.43 -7.14
N ASP A 161 -5.10 26.51 -6.58
CA ASP A 161 -5.79 27.35 -5.61
C ASP A 161 -7.05 27.97 -6.23
N ILE A 162 -6.96 28.56 -7.43
CA ILE A 162 -8.11 29.07 -8.19
C ILE A 162 -9.19 27.98 -8.39
N ALA A 163 -8.82 26.76 -8.75
CA ALA A 163 -9.79 25.67 -8.92
C ALA A 163 -10.46 25.25 -7.58
N LEU A 164 -9.72 25.27 -6.47
CA LEU A 164 -10.27 25.05 -5.13
C LEU A 164 -11.15 26.22 -4.69
N ARG A 165 -10.78 27.46 -5.03
CA ARG A 165 -11.52 28.71 -4.80
C ARG A 165 -12.88 28.67 -5.47
N ILE A 166 -12.93 28.33 -6.75
CA ILE A 166 -14.17 28.09 -7.52
C ILE A 166 -15.00 27.01 -6.80
N ALA A 167 -14.40 25.85 -6.53
CA ALA A 167 -15.12 24.74 -5.92
C ALA A 167 -15.64 25.05 -4.49
N LYS A 168 -14.98 25.94 -3.73
CA LYS A 168 -15.35 26.30 -2.35
C LYS A 168 -16.37 27.44 -2.30
N PHE A 169 -16.16 28.53 -3.05
CA PHE A 169 -16.92 29.78 -2.91
C PHE A 169 -17.73 30.19 -4.15
N TYR A 170 -17.44 29.64 -5.33
CA TYR A 170 -18.17 29.93 -6.58
C TYR A 170 -18.64 28.65 -7.30
N PRO A 171 -19.22 27.64 -6.60
CA PRO A 171 -19.71 26.42 -7.23
C PRO A 171 -20.86 26.74 -8.19
N GLY A 172 -20.92 26.05 -9.32
CA GLY A 172 -21.94 26.29 -10.34
C GLY A 172 -21.68 27.53 -11.21
N CYS A 173 -21.11 28.61 -10.66
CA CYS A 173 -20.91 29.89 -11.35
C CYS A 173 -19.99 29.83 -12.57
N VAL A 174 -18.99 28.94 -12.60
CA VAL A 174 -18.14 28.70 -13.78
C VAL A 174 -18.66 27.44 -14.48
N ASP A 175 -19.45 27.56 -15.55
CA ASP A 175 -20.13 26.41 -16.16
C ASP A 175 -19.24 25.64 -17.16
N LYS A 176 -18.41 26.32 -17.96
CA LYS A 176 -17.48 25.66 -18.89
C LYS A 176 -16.14 26.38 -18.93
N ILE A 177 -15.07 25.61 -19.09
CA ILE A 177 -13.69 26.11 -19.25
C ILE A 177 -13.11 25.48 -20.52
N TYR A 178 -13.07 26.24 -21.60
CA TYR A 178 -12.54 25.83 -22.90
C TYR A 178 -11.06 26.19 -23.03
N ILE A 179 -10.17 25.19 -23.03
CA ILE A 179 -8.73 25.41 -23.19
C ILE A 179 -8.37 25.19 -24.67
N CYS A 180 -7.99 26.28 -25.34
CA CYS A 180 -7.72 26.36 -26.76
C CYS A 180 -6.21 26.47 -27.04
N LYS A 181 -5.79 26.01 -28.23
CA LYS A 181 -4.39 26.08 -28.72
C LYS A 181 -3.33 25.46 -27.80
N MET A 182 -3.73 24.50 -26.97
CA MET A 182 -2.82 23.80 -26.07
C MET A 182 -2.02 22.72 -26.83
N GLY A 183 -0.70 22.91 -26.92
CA GLY A 183 0.20 21.99 -27.62
C GLY A 183 0.12 20.54 -27.12
N ARG A 184 0.34 19.57 -28.02
CA ARG A 184 0.10 18.13 -27.76
C ARG A 184 0.81 17.59 -26.51
N LEU A 185 2.04 18.04 -26.24
CA LEU A 185 2.82 17.66 -25.05
C LEU A 185 2.17 18.20 -23.76
N LEU A 186 1.78 19.48 -23.76
CA LEU A 186 1.10 20.12 -22.64
C LEU A 186 -0.28 19.48 -22.41
N ALA A 187 -1.03 19.19 -23.47
CA ALA A 187 -2.30 18.46 -23.36
C ALA A 187 -2.13 17.04 -22.75
N ALA A 188 -0.97 16.39 -22.97
CA ALA A 188 -0.66 15.10 -22.36
C ALA A 188 -0.31 15.22 -20.86
N MET A 189 0.41 16.28 -20.46
CA MET A 189 0.79 16.55 -19.06
C MET A 189 -0.36 17.13 -18.22
N ALA A 190 -1.20 17.99 -18.80
CA ALA A 190 -2.28 18.68 -18.09
C ALA A 190 -3.52 17.80 -17.87
N LYS A 191 -3.84 16.86 -18.78
CA LYS A 191 -4.98 15.92 -18.61
C LYS A 191 -4.95 15.13 -17.29
N PRO A 192 -3.81 14.54 -16.85
CA PRO A 192 -3.65 13.99 -15.50
C PRO A 192 -4.00 14.98 -14.39
N ILE A 193 -3.58 16.25 -14.51
CA ILE A 193 -3.72 17.27 -13.47
C ILE A 193 -5.16 17.76 -13.37
N PHE A 194 -5.80 18.12 -14.49
CA PHE A 194 -7.21 18.51 -14.53
C PHE A 194 -8.10 17.42 -13.92
N SER A 195 -7.80 16.14 -14.17
CA SER A 195 -8.56 15.02 -13.58
C SER A 195 -8.43 14.90 -12.05
N ARG A 196 -7.55 15.66 -11.40
CA ARG A 196 -7.37 15.72 -9.94
C ARG A 196 -8.03 16.95 -9.29
N LEU A 197 -8.51 17.92 -10.06
CA LEU A 197 -9.28 19.05 -9.54
C LEU A 197 -10.69 18.58 -9.08
N PRO A 198 -11.35 19.30 -8.15
CA PRO A 198 -12.72 18.97 -7.72
C PRO A 198 -13.66 18.72 -8.90
N ALA A 199 -14.55 17.73 -8.81
CA ALA A 199 -15.41 17.30 -9.93
C ALA A 199 -16.19 18.47 -10.57
N ILE A 200 -16.72 19.37 -9.73
CA ILE A 200 -17.43 20.59 -10.14
C ILE A 200 -16.60 21.54 -11.03
N VAL A 201 -15.27 21.40 -11.08
CA VAL A 201 -14.38 22.14 -11.99
C VAL A 201 -13.80 21.22 -13.06
N SER A 202 -13.35 20.01 -12.70
CA SER A 202 -12.67 19.11 -13.64
C SER A 202 -13.58 18.57 -14.75
N ASP A 203 -14.85 18.30 -14.45
CA ASP A 203 -15.84 17.86 -15.46
C ASP A 203 -16.30 19.02 -16.36
N ARG A 204 -15.94 20.27 -16.02
CA ARG A 204 -16.25 21.49 -16.79
C ARG A 204 -15.12 21.93 -17.72
N ILE A 205 -13.93 21.31 -17.63
CA ILE A 205 -12.77 21.60 -18.49
C ILE A 205 -12.84 20.80 -19.79
N ILE A 206 -12.88 21.53 -20.92
CA ILE A 206 -12.93 20.96 -22.27
C ILE A 206 -11.70 21.45 -23.04
N ILE A 207 -10.91 20.52 -23.59
CA ILE A 207 -9.71 20.84 -24.39
C ILE A 207 -10.11 20.85 -25.87
N ILE A 208 -9.84 21.96 -26.55
CA ILE A 208 -10.11 22.17 -27.99
C ILE A 208 -8.76 22.27 -28.71
N SER A 209 -8.55 21.42 -29.71
CA SER A 209 -7.29 21.37 -30.48
C SER A 209 -7.30 22.33 -31.68
N ASP A 210 -6.12 22.64 -32.22
CA ASP A 210 -5.97 23.42 -33.46
C ASP A 210 -6.63 22.75 -34.68
N GLY A 211 -6.91 21.45 -34.58
CA GLY A 211 -7.77 20.74 -35.52
C GLY A 211 -9.22 21.18 -35.33
N ASP A 212 -9.77 21.00 -34.13
CA ASP A 212 -11.16 21.37 -33.79
C ASP A 212 -11.50 22.83 -34.14
N ILE A 213 -10.58 23.78 -33.87
CA ILE A 213 -10.76 25.21 -34.17
C ILE A 213 -10.93 25.42 -35.69
N ARG A 214 -10.06 24.80 -36.52
CA ARG A 214 -10.14 24.89 -37.98
C ARG A 214 -11.37 24.20 -38.59
N HIS A 215 -11.99 23.27 -37.88
CA HIS A 215 -13.26 22.64 -38.28
C HIS A 215 -14.49 23.43 -37.78
N GLY A 216 -14.32 24.63 -37.21
CA GLY A 216 -15.43 25.50 -36.81
C GLY A 216 -16.08 25.18 -35.46
N LYS A 217 -15.54 24.24 -34.67
CA LYS A 217 -16.17 23.77 -33.42
C LYS A 217 -16.42 24.85 -32.36
N LEU A 218 -15.68 25.96 -32.40
CA LEU A 218 -15.94 27.13 -31.55
C LEU A 218 -17.11 27.98 -32.08
N LEU A 219 -17.30 28.05 -33.39
CA LEU A 219 -18.42 28.75 -34.04
C LEU A 219 -19.75 28.00 -33.85
N ASP A 220 -19.74 26.73 -33.46
CA ASP A 220 -20.93 26.02 -32.98
C ASP A 220 -21.42 26.58 -31.63
N LEU A 221 -20.48 27.02 -30.77
CA LEU A 221 -20.71 27.40 -29.36
C LEU A 221 -20.83 28.91 -29.14
N PHE A 222 -20.13 29.71 -29.94
CA PHE A 222 -20.05 31.17 -29.88
C PHE A 222 -20.43 31.77 -31.23
N ASP A 223 -21.01 32.96 -31.24
CA ASP A 223 -21.23 33.71 -32.48
C ASP A 223 -19.93 34.30 -33.02
N ALA A 224 -19.84 34.44 -34.33
CA ALA A 224 -18.62 34.90 -35.01
C ALA A 224 -18.21 36.32 -34.58
N GLU A 225 -19.19 37.18 -34.23
CA GLU A 225 -18.95 38.55 -33.75
C GLU A 225 -18.48 38.60 -32.28
N VAL A 226 -18.68 37.53 -31.50
CA VAL A 226 -18.23 37.41 -30.10
C VAL A 226 -16.84 36.78 -30.03
N LEU A 227 -16.59 35.75 -30.84
CA LEU A 227 -15.35 34.97 -30.81
C LEU A 227 -14.13 35.80 -31.29
N PRO A 228 -12.99 35.81 -30.57
CA PRO A 228 -11.80 36.56 -30.99
C PRO A 228 -11.23 36.10 -32.33
N VAL A 229 -10.64 37.03 -33.09
CA VAL A 229 -9.93 36.73 -34.36
C VAL A 229 -8.86 35.65 -34.17
N GLU A 230 -8.14 35.67 -33.04
CA GLU A 230 -7.11 34.68 -32.69
C GLU A 230 -7.62 33.23 -32.57
N LEU A 231 -8.94 33.05 -32.42
CA LEU A 231 -9.63 31.76 -32.29
C LEU A 231 -10.60 31.47 -33.45
N GLY A 232 -10.59 32.28 -34.51
CA GLY A 232 -11.36 32.06 -35.74
C GLY A 232 -12.70 32.81 -35.84
N GLY A 233 -12.93 33.81 -34.99
CA GLY A 233 -14.06 34.74 -35.15
C GLY A 233 -13.65 36.08 -35.77
N LYS A 234 -14.43 37.12 -35.51
CA LYS A 234 -14.27 38.49 -36.03
C LYS A 234 -13.98 39.54 -34.95
N ASN A 235 -14.12 39.20 -33.67
CA ASN A 235 -13.98 40.15 -32.58
C ASN A 235 -12.51 40.58 -32.40
N ASP A 236 -12.17 41.83 -32.72
CA ASP A 236 -10.87 42.44 -32.39
C ASP A 236 -10.87 43.02 -30.98
N CYS A 237 -11.18 42.18 -29.99
CA CYS A 237 -11.21 42.59 -28.58
C CYS A 237 -9.81 42.95 -28.04
N ASN A 238 -8.74 42.69 -28.77
CA ASN A 238 -7.39 42.53 -28.23
C ASN A 238 -6.57 43.84 -28.10
N GLN A 239 -7.26 44.97 -27.91
CA GLN A 239 -6.68 46.32 -27.89
C GLN A 239 -6.49 46.84 -26.46
N GLN A 240 -5.35 47.51 -26.20
CA GLN A 240 -4.94 47.96 -24.85
C GLN A 240 -6.00 48.82 -24.14
N GLY A 241 -6.60 49.78 -24.86
CA GLY A 241 -7.64 50.65 -24.28
C GLY A 241 -8.88 49.90 -23.77
N ASN A 242 -9.24 48.77 -24.39
CA ASN A 242 -10.43 48.00 -24.00
C ASN A 242 -10.24 47.34 -22.64
N TYR A 243 -9.08 46.70 -22.41
CA TYR A 243 -8.81 46.05 -21.14
C TYR A 243 -8.31 47.01 -20.04
N ASP A 244 -7.81 48.20 -20.39
CA ASP A 244 -7.60 49.30 -19.43
C ASP A 244 -8.93 49.89 -18.92
N ARG A 245 -9.93 50.09 -19.80
CA ARG A 245 -11.31 50.44 -19.39
C ARG A 245 -11.89 49.33 -18.51
N PHE A 246 -11.82 48.07 -18.94
CA PHE A 246 -12.33 46.92 -18.17
C PHE A 246 -11.72 46.81 -16.78
N ALA A 247 -10.39 46.94 -16.64
CA ALA A 247 -9.71 46.94 -15.33
C ALA A 247 -10.23 48.05 -14.39
N THR A 248 -10.58 49.21 -14.95
CA THR A 248 -11.15 50.34 -14.21
C THR A 248 -12.58 50.03 -13.77
N THR A 249 -13.42 49.48 -14.66
CA THR A 249 -14.78 49.02 -14.34
C THR A 249 -14.82 47.95 -13.24
N ILE A 250 -13.88 46.99 -13.25
CA ILE A 250 -13.77 45.94 -12.22
C ILE A 250 -13.44 46.54 -10.85
N ARG A 251 -12.52 47.51 -10.78
CA ARG A 251 -12.21 48.25 -9.55
C ARG A 251 -13.44 48.98 -9.02
N ASP A 252 -14.13 49.73 -9.88
CA ASP A 252 -15.22 50.61 -9.47
C ASP A 252 -16.46 49.84 -9.00
N TYR A 253 -16.77 48.72 -9.66
CA TYR A 253 -17.76 47.76 -9.17
C TYR A 253 -17.37 47.16 -7.81
N PHE A 254 -16.10 46.78 -7.63
CA PHE A 254 -15.67 46.09 -6.42
C PHE A 254 -15.63 47.02 -5.19
N GLU A 255 -15.23 48.28 -5.33
CA GLU A 255 -15.29 49.26 -4.22
C GLU A 255 -16.74 49.55 -3.80
N GLN A 256 -17.68 49.62 -4.75
CA GLN A 256 -19.12 49.73 -4.44
C GLN A 256 -19.65 48.48 -3.73
N LEU A 257 -19.28 47.29 -4.21
CA LEU A 257 -19.64 46.01 -3.60
C LEU A 257 -19.12 45.91 -2.15
N LYS A 258 -17.85 46.25 -1.93
CA LYS A 258 -17.22 46.30 -0.61
C LYS A 258 -17.95 47.25 0.34
N ALA A 259 -18.33 48.44 -0.14
CA ALA A 259 -19.14 49.38 0.63
C ALA A 259 -20.52 48.81 1.00
N ALA A 260 -21.12 47.95 0.17
CA ALA A 260 -22.37 47.25 0.48
C ALA A 260 -22.21 46.15 1.54
N ILE A 261 -21.17 45.32 1.42
CA ILE A 261 -20.88 44.28 2.42
C ILE A 261 -20.60 44.91 3.80
N LEU A 262 -19.91 46.04 3.85
CA LEU A 262 -19.68 46.79 5.09
C LEU A 262 -20.95 47.41 5.70
N ARG A 263 -22.03 47.62 4.90
CA ARG A 263 -23.37 47.98 5.41
C ARG A 263 -24.17 46.76 5.91
N GLY A 264 -23.67 45.54 5.70
CA GLY A 264 -24.35 44.29 6.06
C GLY A 264 -25.22 43.69 4.95
N GLU A 265 -25.12 44.17 3.71
CA GLU A 265 -25.78 43.58 2.54
C GLU A 265 -24.94 42.40 2.00
N GLY A 266 -25.58 41.30 1.60
CA GLY A 266 -24.89 40.23 0.86
C GLY A 266 -24.62 40.63 -0.59
N VAL A 267 -23.67 39.96 -1.26
CA VAL A 267 -23.26 40.32 -2.63
C VAL A 267 -24.47 40.32 -3.59
N LYS A 268 -25.33 39.30 -3.50
CA LYS A 268 -26.47 39.13 -4.42
C LYS A 268 -27.66 39.99 -4.07
N GLU A 269 -27.87 40.27 -2.79
CA GLU A 269 -28.87 41.21 -2.29
C GLU A 269 -28.57 42.64 -2.77
N TRP A 270 -27.30 43.06 -2.70
CA TRP A 270 -26.87 44.37 -3.23
C TRP A 270 -27.06 44.47 -4.75
N GLU A 271 -26.58 43.49 -5.53
CA GLU A 271 -26.78 43.48 -6.99
C GLU A 271 -28.28 43.57 -7.35
N LEU A 272 -29.15 42.85 -6.63
CA LEU A 272 -30.60 42.90 -6.85
C LEU A 272 -31.21 44.24 -6.46
N ASN A 273 -30.71 44.89 -5.40
CA ASN A 273 -31.10 46.26 -5.03
C ASN A 273 -30.71 47.26 -6.13
N CYS A 274 -29.53 47.13 -6.73
CA CYS A 274 -29.09 47.97 -7.84
C CYS A 274 -30.00 47.86 -9.07
N LEU A 275 -30.41 46.63 -9.44
CA LEU A 275 -31.36 46.38 -10.54
C LEU A 275 -32.77 46.95 -10.25
N ARG A 276 -33.21 46.96 -8.98
CA ARG A 276 -34.45 47.63 -8.58
C ARG A 276 -34.33 49.15 -8.68
N SER A 277 -33.25 49.74 -8.16
CA SER A 277 -33.05 51.20 -8.20
C SER A 277 -32.93 51.75 -9.61
N ALA A 278 -32.46 50.94 -10.56
CA ALA A 278 -32.38 51.29 -11.98
C ALA A 278 -33.64 50.94 -12.79
N GLY A 279 -34.75 50.53 -12.14
CA GLY A 279 -36.05 50.34 -12.80
C GLY A 279 -36.22 49.06 -13.62
N TYR A 280 -35.20 48.19 -13.73
CA TYR A 280 -35.26 46.95 -14.51
C TYR A 280 -36.12 45.84 -13.86
N ILE A 281 -36.64 46.07 -12.65
CA ILE A 281 -37.47 45.13 -11.91
C ILE A 281 -38.74 45.86 -11.45
N GLU A 282 -39.89 45.51 -12.04
CA GLU A 282 -41.19 46.01 -11.59
C GLU A 282 -41.46 45.62 -10.12
N GLU A 283 -41.90 46.60 -9.35
CA GLU A 283 -42.06 46.45 -7.91
C GLU A 283 -43.33 45.65 -7.58
N ALA A 284 -43.17 44.42 -7.07
CA ALA A 284 -44.27 43.61 -6.53
C ALA A 284 -44.91 44.21 -5.26
N SER A 285 -44.39 45.34 -4.77
CA SER A 285 -44.79 46.06 -3.56
C SER A 285 -46.30 46.30 -3.45
N ARG A 286 -46.96 46.65 -4.57
CA ARG A 286 -48.40 46.95 -4.58
C ARG A 286 -49.29 45.73 -4.31
N ILE A 287 -48.90 44.53 -4.74
CA ILE A 287 -49.73 43.32 -4.56
C ILE A 287 -49.50 42.71 -3.18
N ASP A 288 -48.26 42.69 -2.68
CA ASP A 288 -47.98 42.17 -1.34
C ASP A 288 -48.41 43.12 -0.22
N ALA A 289 -48.40 44.44 -0.44
CA ALA A 289 -49.06 45.39 0.45
C ALA A 289 -50.58 45.16 0.49
N LEU A 290 -51.23 44.93 -0.67
CA LEU A 290 -52.65 44.59 -0.72
C LEU A 290 -52.96 43.28 0.00
N LYS A 291 -52.17 42.22 -0.21
CA LYS A 291 -52.37 40.92 0.47
C LYS A 291 -52.28 41.05 1.99
N ARG A 292 -51.33 41.82 2.52
CA ARG A 292 -51.26 42.08 3.98
C ARG A 292 -52.44 42.90 4.51
N SER A 293 -53.05 43.76 3.70
CA SER A 293 -54.27 44.49 4.10
C SER A 293 -55.57 43.68 3.96
N ILE A 294 -55.55 42.52 3.29
CA ILE A 294 -56.73 41.69 3.02
C ILE A 294 -56.79 40.46 3.94
N ILE A 295 -55.66 39.99 4.45
CA ILE A 295 -55.57 38.80 5.31
C ILE A 295 -55.38 39.20 6.79
N GLU A 296 -56.30 40.00 7.33
CA GLU A 296 -56.61 39.96 8.78
C GLU A 296 -58.00 40.55 9.13
N PRO A 297 -59.07 39.74 9.03
CA PRO A 297 -60.27 39.92 9.86
C PRO A 297 -60.28 38.91 11.01
N SER A 298 -60.31 39.43 12.23
CA SER A 298 -60.48 38.72 13.51
C SER A 298 -61.65 37.73 13.56
N ILE A 299 -61.45 36.54 14.15
CA ILE A 299 -62.41 35.58 14.76
C ILE A 299 -61.56 34.39 15.28
N SER A 300 -61.73 33.77 16.46
CA SER A 300 -62.53 34.01 17.67
C SER A 300 -61.75 33.43 18.88
N LEU A 301 -61.63 34.10 20.03
CA LEU A 301 -62.65 34.14 21.09
C LEU A 301 -63.07 32.73 21.58
N ARG A 302 -62.46 32.28 22.69
CA ARG A 302 -63.00 31.25 23.58
C ARG A 302 -62.93 31.74 25.04
N ASP A 303 -64.02 32.37 25.44
CA ASP A 303 -64.45 32.69 26.81
C ASP A 303 -64.53 31.42 27.71
N GLN A 304 -64.60 31.46 29.06
CA GLN A 304 -64.80 32.53 30.06
C GLN A 304 -64.40 32.03 31.48
N LEU A 305 -64.57 32.89 32.51
CA LEU A 305 -64.51 32.70 34.00
C LEU A 305 -63.20 33.19 34.67
N SER A 306 -63.16 34.40 35.23
CA SER A 306 -63.54 34.79 36.62
C SER A 306 -62.46 34.36 37.66
N ILE A 307 -61.93 35.22 38.54
CA ILE A 307 -62.59 36.01 39.62
C ILE A 307 -61.67 37.21 40.05
N ALA A 308 -62.27 38.34 40.43
CA ALA A 308 -61.65 39.52 41.09
C ALA A 308 -62.02 39.54 42.62
N PRO A 309 -61.58 40.46 43.52
CA PRO A 309 -60.92 41.78 43.36
C PRO A 309 -59.57 41.85 44.12
N HIS A 310 -58.97 42.95 44.63
CA HIS A 310 -59.27 44.40 44.89
C HIS A 310 -57.91 45.19 44.85
N GLU A 311 -57.76 46.52 44.99
CA GLU A 311 -58.67 47.61 45.42
C GLU A 311 -58.35 49.00 44.75
N THR A 312 -58.58 50.09 45.48
CA THR A 312 -58.61 51.56 45.19
C THR A 312 -57.30 52.32 44.90
N GLY A 313 -57.46 53.51 44.29
CA GLY A 313 -56.58 54.68 44.52
C GLY A 313 -56.47 55.70 43.37
N ARG A 314 -57.07 56.90 43.50
CA ARG A 314 -56.99 58.00 42.50
C ARG A 314 -55.86 59.01 42.80
N TYR A 315 -55.32 59.66 41.75
CA TYR A 315 -55.18 61.14 41.54
C TYR A 315 -53.90 61.60 40.80
N SER A 316 -53.98 62.84 40.26
CA SER A 316 -53.33 63.33 39.02
C SER A 316 -52.17 64.37 39.25
N PRO A 317 -51.80 65.34 38.36
CA PRO A 317 -50.39 65.73 38.01
C PRO A 317 -50.11 67.23 38.39
N PRO A 318 -49.36 68.15 37.68
CA PRO A 318 -48.49 68.09 36.47
C PRO A 318 -47.19 68.99 36.46
N GLY A 319 -46.47 69.01 35.32
CA GLY A 319 -45.63 70.14 34.84
C GLY A 319 -44.10 70.05 35.05
N THR A 320 -43.23 70.88 34.46
CA THR A 320 -43.34 71.83 33.30
C THR A 320 -41.93 72.33 32.88
N ASN A 321 -41.73 72.65 31.59
CA ASN A 321 -40.80 73.63 30.96
C ASN A 321 -39.29 73.76 31.36
N GLY A 322 -38.42 73.90 30.36
CA GLY A 322 -37.08 74.54 30.53
C GLY A 322 -36.07 74.32 29.37
N SER A 323 -35.55 75.40 28.78
CA SER A 323 -34.46 75.43 27.79
C SER A 323 -33.06 75.56 28.48
N ALA A 324 -31.87 75.60 27.86
CA ALA A 324 -31.45 75.83 26.47
C ALA A 324 -30.00 75.35 26.18
N THR A 325 -29.60 75.38 24.88
CA THR A 325 -28.24 75.61 24.32
C THR A 325 -27.01 74.78 24.73
N ALA A 326 -26.39 74.11 23.74
CA ALA A 326 -25.04 74.45 23.24
C ALA A 326 -24.75 73.76 21.87
N GLN A 327 -23.95 74.39 21.02
CA GLN A 327 -23.62 73.93 19.65
C GLN A 327 -22.35 73.06 19.60
N CYS A 328 -22.24 72.13 18.64
CA CYS A 328 -20.94 71.92 17.96
C CYS A 328 -21.07 71.35 16.54
N PHE A 329 -20.05 71.69 15.74
CA PHE A 329 -19.96 71.71 14.29
C PHE A 329 -20.03 70.36 13.54
N THR A 330 -20.51 70.42 12.30
CA THR A 330 -20.35 69.39 11.26
C THR A 330 -19.24 69.74 10.26
N PRO A 331 -18.55 68.73 9.70
CA PRO A 331 -18.01 68.79 8.34
C PRO A 331 -18.86 67.93 7.37
N ARG A 332 -18.88 68.32 6.08
CA ARG A 332 -19.74 67.73 5.02
C ARG A 332 -19.27 66.35 4.55
N SER A 333 -20.22 65.46 4.24
CA SER A 333 -20.01 64.27 3.40
C SER A 333 -20.29 64.55 1.91
N PRO A 334 -19.55 63.92 0.96
CA PRO A 334 -19.83 63.99 -0.47
C PRO A 334 -20.89 62.97 -0.93
N ALA A 335 -21.27 63.06 -2.22
CA ALA A 335 -22.53 62.57 -2.77
C ALA A 335 -22.67 61.04 -3.01
N TYR A 336 -23.93 60.60 -3.08
CA TYR A 336 -24.34 59.31 -3.64
C TYR A 336 -24.05 59.29 -5.16
N TYR A 337 -23.37 58.25 -5.64
CA TYR A 337 -23.45 57.85 -7.05
C TYR A 337 -24.45 56.71 -7.16
N ALA A 338 -25.47 56.87 -8.02
CA ALA A 338 -26.24 55.75 -8.51
C ALA A 338 -25.37 54.89 -9.42
N LEU A 339 -25.70 53.60 -9.54
CA LEU A 339 -25.10 52.78 -10.61
C LEU A 339 -25.57 53.32 -11.95
N ASP A 340 -24.64 53.65 -12.84
CA ASP A 340 -24.93 53.95 -14.23
C ASP A 340 -25.20 52.61 -14.95
N VAL A 341 -26.47 52.21 -14.99
CA VAL A 341 -26.88 50.91 -15.56
C VAL A 341 -27.13 51.01 -17.07
N ASP A 342 -27.19 52.21 -17.65
CA ASP A 342 -27.45 52.42 -19.07
C ASP A 342 -26.22 52.22 -19.98
N ASP A 343 -24.99 52.11 -19.45
CA ASP A 343 -23.79 51.72 -20.22
C ASP A 343 -23.88 50.23 -20.71
N ASP A 344 -24.72 49.39 -20.09
CA ASP A 344 -24.90 47.96 -20.47
C ASP A 344 -25.82 47.77 -21.72
N ALA A 345 -26.54 48.81 -22.18
CA ALA A 345 -27.27 48.76 -23.47
C ALA A 345 -26.30 48.76 -24.68
N ASN A 346 -25.08 49.26 -24.47
CA ASN A 346 -23.97 49.19 -25.41
C ASN A 346 -22.90 48.21 -24.90
N LEU A 347 -23.15 46.91 -25.05
CA LEU A 347 -22.06 45.93 -25.10
C LEU A 347 -21.07 46.36 -26.19
N ILE A 348 -19.93 46.93 -25.79
CA ILE A 348 -19.07 47.75 -26.65
C ILE A 348 -18.44 46.93 -27.79
N THR A 349 -19.16 46.85 -28.91
CA THR A 349 -18.57 47.18 -30.21
C THR A 349 -18.47 48.70 -30.29
N CYS A 350 -17.33 49.25 -30.72
CA CYS A 350 -16.97 50.66 -30.55
C CYS A 350 -17.98 51.66 -31.17
N GLY A 351 -18.49 52.64 -30.39
CA GLY A 351 -19.12 53.85 -30.94
C GLY A 351 -19.96 54.75 -30.00
N THR A 352 -19.68 56.06 -30.04
CA THR A 352 -20.55 57.25 -29.72
C THR A 352 -20.81 57.71 -28.27
N ASP A 353 -21.12 59.01 -28.12
CA ASP A 353 -20.87 59.89 -26.95
C ASP A 353 -22.13 60.50 -26.25
N SER A 354 -21.99 60.75 -24.93
CA SER A 354 -22.48 61.90 -24.10
C SER A 354 -23.98 62.31 -23.99
N ILE A 355 -24.44 62.61 -22.75
CA ILE A 355 -25.00 63.91 -22.26
C ILE A 355 -25.42 63.82 -20.76
N GLU A 356 -25.35 64.93 -20.00
CA GLU A 356 -25.57 65.06 -18.53
C GLU A 356 -27.00 65.49 -18.09
N MET A 357 -27.41 65.24 -16.82
CA MET A 357 -27.78 66.26 -15.78
C MET A 357 -28.74 65.81 -14.63
N ASP A 358 -28.27 66.02 -13.39
CA ASP A 358 -28.93 66.56 -12.16
C ASP A 358 -30.14 65.93 -11.41
N GLY A 359 -30.04 65.88 -10.05
CA GLY A 359 -31.15 66.39 -9.20
C GLY A 359 -31.65 65.66 -7.90
N LEU A 360 -31.08 66.04 -6.73
CA LEU A 360 -31.79 66.40 -5.45
C LEU A 360 -32.37 65.37 -4.40
N TYR A 361 -31.80 65.47 -3.17
CA TYR A 361 -32.34 65.38 -1.77
C TYR A 361 -32.64 64.07 -0.97
N SER A 362 -32.42 64.20 0.35
CA SER A 362 -32.59 63.25 1.47
C SER A 362 -33.29 63.95 2.66
N PRO A 363 -33.98 63.26 3.61
CA PRO A 363 -33.40 62.89 4.93
C PRO A 363 -33.85 61.47 5.41
N GLY A 364 -33.27 60.75 6.40
CA GLY A 364 -32.99 61.04 7.83
C GLY A 364 -34.11 60.44 8.74
N LEU A 365 -33.93 59.93 9.97
CA LEU A 365 -32.74 59.66 10.81
C LEU A 365 -33.06 58.59 11.91
N ILE A 366 -32.02 57.89 12.36
CA ILE A 366 -31.85 56.85 13.41
C ILE A 366 -32.39 57.18 14.83
N GLN A 367 -32.81 56.18 15.63
CA GLN A 367 -32.40 56.08 17.05
C GLN A 367 -32.33 54.62 17.60
N ARG A 368 -31.55 54.42 18.67
CA ARG A 368 -31.03 53.15 19.25
C ARG A 368 -30.88 53.29 20.78
N ASN A 369 -30.55 52.19 21.49
CA ASN A 369 -30.03 52.08 22.89
C ASN A 369 -31.10 51.70 23.96
N SER A 370 -30.83 51.00 25.08
CA SER A 370 -29.59 50.35 25.60
C SER A 370 -29.84 49.40 26.79
N LEU A 371 -28.94 48.40 26.95
CA LEU A 371 -28.35 47.79 28.17
C LEU A 371 -29.04 47.88 29.56
N THR A 372 -28.96 46.79 30.34
CA THR A 372 -28.63 46.79 31.79
C THR A 372 -28.04 45.44 32.25
N MET A 373 -27.39 45.39 33.42
CA MET A 373 -26.50 44.29 33.86
C MET A 373 -26.68 43.89 35.35
N SER A 374 -26.28 42.66 35.70
CA SER A 374 -26.23 42.05 37.05
C SER A 374 -27.58 41.55 37.59
N ARG A 375 -27.67 40.57 38.52
CA ARG A 375 -26.71 40.13 39.55
C ARG A 375 -26.94 38.64 39.92
N SER A 376 -25.93 37.95 40.46
CA SER A 376 -26.02 36.55 40.92
C SER A 376 -26.32 36.42 42.42
N PRO A 377 -26.86 35.26 42.86
CA PRO A 377 -26.68 34.76 44.22
C PRO A 377 -25.96 33.39 44.27
N LEU A 378 -25.29 33.14 45.41
CA LEU A 378 -24.48 31.94 45.71
C LEU A 378 -25.25 30.61 45.68
N ARG A 379 -24.55 29.51 45.35
CA ARG A 379 -24.95 28.12 45.67
C ARG A 379 -23.78 27.33 46.29
N ASN A 380 -24.13 26.30 47.07
CA ASN A 380 -23.22 25.60 47.97
C ASN A 380 -22.33 24.56 47.26
N LEU A 381 -21.02 24.83 47.27
CA LEU A 381 -19.98 24.07 46.54
C LEU A 381 -19.87 22.58 46.84
N PHE A 382 -20.28 22.11 48.02
CA PHE A 382 -20.08 20.71 48.42
C PHE A 382 -21.18 19.74 47.96
N THR A 383 -22.41 20.21 47.79
CA THR A 383 -23.54 19.35 47.35
C THR A 383 -23.49 19.14 45.84
N ASP A 384 -23.09 20.16 45.09
CA ASP A 384 -22.90 20.06 43.64
C ASP A 384 -21.74 19.12 43.28
N TYR A 385 -20.66 19.01 44.06
CA TYR A 385 -19.53 18.13 43.72
C TYR A 385 -19.88 16.64 43.72
N VAL A 386 -20.71 16.16 44.66
CA VAL A 386 -21.11 14.74 44.75
C VAL A 386 -22.15 14.38 43.69
N ASN A 387 -23.12 15.28 43.45
CA ASN A 387 -24.07 15.12 42.36
C ASN A 387 -23.39 15.27 40.98
N GLN A 388 -22.40 16.15 40.84
CA GLN A 388 -21.56 16.22 39.64
C GLN A 388 -20.75 14.94 39.48
N PHE A 389 -20.11 14.38 40.51
CA PHE A 389 -19.33 13.15 40.31
C PHE A 389 -20.20 11.95 39.92
N THR A 390 -21.40 11.82 40.50
CA THR A 390 -22.35 10.74 40.15
C THR A 390 -23.08 10.98 38.82
N THR A 391 -23.38 12.23 38.45
CA THR A 391 -23.82 12.55 37.08
C THR A 391 -22.70 12.45 36.06
N LEU A 392 -21.44 12.72 36.41
CA LEU A 392 -20.30 12.55 35.52
C LEU A 392 -19.94 11.07 35.37
N GLU A 393 -20.00 10.27 36.43
CA GLU A 393 -19.82 8.81 36.36
C GLU A 393 -20.97 8.16 35.59
N SER A 394 -22.23 8.51 35.88
CA SER A 394 -23.34 7.98 35.09
C SER A 394 -23.37 8.52 33.67
N PHE A 395 -22.98 9.78 33.42
CA PHE A 395 -22.77 10.31 32.07
C PHE A 395 -21.59 9.67 31.37
N PHE A 396 -20.49 9.32 32.05
CA PHE A 396 -19.38 8.57 31.47
C PHE A 396 -19.73 7.11 31.27
N ARG A 397 -20.54 6.49 32.14
CA ARG A 397 -20.98 5.10 32.02
C ARG A 397 -22.02 4.96 30.92
N ILE A 398 -23.01 5.85 30.89
CA ILE A 398 -23.99 5.98 29.81
C ILE A 398 -23.28 6.41 28.53
N SER A 399 -22.35 7.37 28.54
CA SER A 399 -21.57 7.71 27.33
C SER A 399 -20.53 6.65 26.97
N LEU A 400 -20.12 5.74 27.86
CA LEU A 400 -19.26 4.61 27.50
C LEU A 400 -20.08 3.44 26.98
N THR A 401 -21.28 3.18 27.51
CA THR A 401 -22.21 2.22 26.92
C THR A 401 -22.83 2.77 25.64
N GLU A 402 -23.09 4.07 25.55
CA GLU A 402 -23.61 4.73 24.35
C GLU A 402 -22.48 5.08 23.37
N MET A 403 -21.22 5.23 23.78
CA MET A 403 -20.08 5.25 22.84
C MET A 403 -19.67 3.84 22.45
N HIS A 404 -19.82 2.82 23.29
CA HIS A 404 -19.68 1.42 22.89
C HIS A 404 -20.86 1.01 22.00
N GLU A 405 -22.09 1.44 22.27
CA GLU A 405 -23.25 1.20 21.42
C GLU A 405 -23.25 2.11 20.19
N ARG A 406 -22.70 3.33 20.22
CA ARG A 406 -22.50 4.15 19.00
C ARG A 406 -21.26 3.72 18.24
N GLN A 407 -20.23 3.14 18.85
CA GLN A 407 -19.12 2.50 18.13
C GLN A 407 -19.55 1.12 17.62
N TRP A 408 -20.41 0.39 18.33
CA TRP A 408 -20.98 -0.87 17.87
C TRP A 408 -22.08 -0.65 16.86
N LEU A 409 -22.92 0.39 17.00
CA LEU A 409 -23.85 0.84 15.97
C LEU A 409 -23.11 1.56 14.85
N GLN A 410 -21.96 2.20 15.04
CA GLN A 410 -21.13 2.65 13.92
C GLN A 410 -20.44 1.46 13.27
N ILE A 411 -19.94 0.47 13.99
CA ILE A 411 -19.35 -0.75 13.39
C ILE A 411 -20.45 -1.56 12.70
N VAL A 412 -21.65 -1.67 13.26
CA VAL A 412 -22.80 -2.37 12.68
C VAL A 412 -23.50 -1.52 11.63
N GLN A 413 -23.52 -0.18 11.69
CA GLN A 413 -23.99 0.69 10.60
C GLN A 413 -22.94 0.80 9.51
N TRP A 414 -21.65 0.71 9.80
CA TRP A 414 -20.57 0.71 8.82
C TRP A 414 -20.41 -0.68 8.22
N GLU A 415 -20.68 -1.76 8.96
CA GLU A 415 -20.83 -3.12 8.42
C GLU A 415 -22.19 -3.28 7.71
N MET A 416 -23.29 -2.64 8.16
CA MET A 416 -24.56 -2.62 7.43
C MET A 416 -24.51 -1.69 6.23
N GLN A 417 -23.75 -0.60 6.25
CA GLN A 417 -23.56 0.32 5.12
C GLN A 417 -22.48 -0.20 4.18
N GLU A 418 -21.45 -0.89 4.67
CA GLU A 418 -20.59 -1.74 3.86
C GLU A 418 -21.49 -2.83 3.26
N ARG A 419 -22.10 -3.75 4.01
CA ARG A 419 -23.04 -4.78 3.48
C ARG A 419 -24.10 -4.20 2.53
N ARG A 420 -24.73 -3.05 2.83
CA ARG A 420 -25.73 -2.38 1.97
C ARG A 420 -25.11 -1.76 0.72
N THR A 421 -23.87 -1.26 0.77
CA THR A 421 -23.10 -0.86 -0.43
C THR A 421 -22.49 -2.05 -1.18
N LEU A 422 -22.21 -3.18 -0.51
CA LEU A 422 -21.85 -4.46 -1.12
C LEU A 422 -23.06 -5.12 -1.80
N LEU A 423 -24.28 -4.85 -1.31
CA LEU A 423 -25.57 -5.21 -1.93
C LEU A 423 -26.01 -4.23 -3.04
N LEU A 424 -25.49 -3.00 -3.05
CA LEU A 424 -25.71 -1.98 -4.09
C LEU A 424 -24.62 -1.96 -5.18
N GLU A 425 -23.47 -2.60 -4.94
CA GLU A 425 -22.56 -2.98 -6.02
C GLU A 425 -23.10 -4.23 -6.70
N ASN A 426 -23.37 -4.15 -8.02
CA ASN A 426 -23.87 -5.25 -8.85
C ASN A 426 -23.02 -6.54 -8.72
N GLY A 427 -23.34 -7.36 -7.72
CA GLY A 427 -22.80 -8.70 -7.56
C GLY A 427 -23.40 -9.63 -8.60
N LEU A 428 -22.61 -10.61 -9.04
CA LEU A 428 -22.99 -11.61 -10.05
C LEU A 428 -24.34 -12.32 -9.77
N ILE A 429 -24.74 -12.38 -8.51
CA ILE A 429 -25.90 -13.12 -7.99
C ILE A 429 -27.17 -12.25 -7.95
N GLN A 430 -27.03 -10.91 -7.85
CA GLN A 430 -28.13 -9.93 -7.85
C GLN A 430 -28.31 -9.22 -9.20
N GLY A 431 -27.33 -9.29 -10.10
CA GLY A 431 -27.42 -8.80 -11.47
C GLY A 431 -28.29 -9.68 -12.36
N ASP A 432 -29.60 -9.76 -12.10
CA ASP A 432 -30.53 -10.70 -12.77
C ASP A 432 -30.60 -10.55 -14.31
N LYS A 433 -30.03 -9.47 -14.88
CA LYS A 433 -30.02 -9.22 -16.34
C LYS A 433 -29.32 -10.28 -17.20
N LEU A 434 -28.39 -11.07 -16.66
CA LEU A 434 -27.62 -12.07 -17.44
C LEU A 434 -28.26 -13.47 -17.43
N LEU A 435 -29.11 -13.74 -16.42
CA LEU A 435 -29.84 -15.01 -16.26
C LEU A 435 -31.37 -14.83 -16.40
N ALA A 436 -31.84 -13.61 -16.69
CA ALA A 436 -33.23 -13.30 -16.98
C ALA A 436 -33.71 -14.11 -18.19
N GLY A 437 -34.75 -14.92 -17.98
CA GLY A 437 -35.33 -15.80 -18.99
C GLY A 437 -35.13 -17.31 -18.72
N LEU A 438 -34.29 -17.70 -17.75
CA LEU A 438 -34.19 -19.10 -17.33
C LEU A 438 -35.33 -19.49 -16.37
N PRO A 439 -35.88 -20.72 -16.47
CA PRO A 439 -36.79 -21.27 -15.46
C PRO A 439 -36.17 -21.26 -14.06
N SER A 440 -36.98 -21.06 -13.02
CA SER A 440 -36.52 -20.89 -11.62
C SER A 440 -35.67 -22.05 -11.09
N SER A 441 -35.95 -23.29 -11.50
CA SER A 441 -35.13 -24.47 -11.21
C SER A 441 -33.75 -24.41 -11.86
N VAL A 442 -33.69 -24.07 -13.16
CA VAL A 442 -32.45 -23.92 -13.92
C VAL A 442 -31.63 -22.73 -13.41
N LEU A 443 -32.30 -21.65 -13.02
CA LEU A 443 -31.68 -20.47 -12.41
C LEU A 443 -30.98 -20.81 -11.09
N LEU A 444 -31.61 -21.62 -10.23
CA LEU A 444 -31.01 -22.06 -8.97
C LEU A 444 -29.74 -22.90 -9.22
N VAL A 445 -29.83 -23.87 -10.13
CA VAL A 445 -28.70 -24.73 -10.52
C VAL A 445 -27.57 -23.91 -11.14
N ALA A 446 -27.88 -22.96 -12.02
CA ALA A 446 -26.90 -22.07 -12.63
C ALA A 446 -26.23 -21.14 -11.60
N LYS A 447 -26.98 -20.55 -10.66
CA LYS A 447 -26.42 -19.73 -9.57
C LYS A 447 -25.52 -20.58 -8.65
N GLY A 448 -25.90 -21.81 -8.34
CA GLY A 448 -25.09 -22.75 -7.55
C GLY A 448 -23.80 -23.18 -8.24
N PHE A 449 -23.87 -23.61 -9.50
CA PHE A 449 -22.70 -23.98 -10.32
C PHE A 449 -21.72 -22.79 -10.48
N LEU A 450 -22.24 -21.60 -10.73
CA LEU A 450 -21.44 -20.39 -10.87
C LEU A 450 -20.74 -20.00 -9.57
N TRP A 451 -21.44 -20.10 -8.43
CA TRP A 451 -20.84 -19.89 -7.10
C TRP A 451 -19.72 -20.90 -6.81
N LEU A 452 -19.92 -22.17 -7.19
CA LEU A 452 -18.88 -23.21 -7.07
C LEU A 452 -17.65 -22.90 -7.93
N CYS A 453 -17.84 -22.45 -9.18
CA CYS A 453 -16.73 -22.01 -10.05
C CYS A 453 -15.95 -20.82 -9.45
N LEU A 454 -16.66 -19.86 -8.83
CA LEU A 454 -16.04 -18.73 -8.13
C LEU A 454 -15.26 -19.17 -6.89
N MET A 455 -15.82 -20.09 -6.09
CA MET A 455 -15.15 -20.68 -4.92
C MET A 455 -13.85 -21.40 -5.31
N VAL A 456 -13.91 -22.28 -6.32
CA VAL A 456 -12.73 -23.01 -6.84
C VAL A 456 -11.67 -22.04 -7.38
N THR A 457 -12.08 -21.04 -8.16
CA THR A 457 -11.14 -20.04 -8.71
C THR A 457 -10.54 -19.16 -7.61
N SER A 458 -11.33 -18.75 -6.61
CA SER A 458 -10.84 -18.00 -5.45
C SER A 458 -9.86 -18.80 -4.60
N PHE A 459 -10.07 -20.11 -4.45
CA PHE A 459 -9.15 -21.00 -3.75
C PHE A 459 -7.79 -21.07 -4.47
N TYR A 460 -7.79 -21.17 -5.81
CA TYR A 460 -6.54 -21.10 -6.59
C TYR A 460 -5.83 -19.75 -6.47
N PHE A 461 -6.55 -18.63 -6.44
CA PHE A 461 -5.94 -17.32 -6.18
C PHE A 461 -5.34 -17.22 -4.77
N LEU A 462 -5.98 -17.80 -3.75
CA LEU A 462 -5.43 -17.86 -2.40
C LEU A 462 -4.14 -18.70 -2.36
N LEU A 463 -4.15 -19.91 -2.94
CA LEU A 463 -2.96 -20.76 -3.04
C LEU A 463 -1.81 -20.08 -3.79
N GLY A 464 -2.11 -19.42 -4.91
CA GLY A 464 -1.12 -18.62 -5.64
C GLY A 464 -0.57 -17.45 -4.83
N THR A 465 -1.39 -16.84 -3.97
CA THR A 465 -0.95 -15.78 -3.04
C THR A 465 0.01 -16.33 -1.98
N CYS A 466 -0.27 -17.50 -1.41
CA CYS A 466 0.63 -18.20 -0.49
C CYS A 466 1.97 -18.55 -1.16
N PHE A 467 1.94 -18.99 -2.43
CA PHE A 467 3.15 -19.28 -3.21
C PHE A 467 4.01 -18.02 -3.41
N ILE A 468 3.39 -16.92 -3.84
CA ILE A 468 4.06 -15.61 -4.01
C ILE A 468 4.66 -15.14 -2.68
N ALA A 469 3.96 -15.32 -1.55
CA ALA A 469 4.46 -14.94 -0.24
C ALA A 469 5.70 -15.74 0.17
N LEU A 470 5.67 -17.07 -0.02
CA LEU A 470 6.79 -17.96 0.31
C LEU A 470 8.01 -17.69 -0.59
N LEU A 471 7.80 -17.49 -1.89
CA LEU A 471 8.86 -17.09 -2.84
C LEU A 471 9.48 -15.73 -2.46
N GLY A 472 8.64 -14.76 -2.08
CA GLY A 472 9.10 -13.46 -1.60
C GLY A 472 9.91 -13.55 -0.31
N VAL A 473 9.47 -14.35 0.66
CA VAL A 473 10.18 -14.56 1.91
C VAL A 473 11.51 -15.27 1.70
N VAL A 474 11.57 -16.33 0.89
CA VAL A 474 12.82 -17.00 0.53
C VAL A 474 13.79 -16.01 -0.14
N THR A 475 13.29 -15.17 -1.05
CA THR A 475 14.08 -14.09 -1.67
C THR A 475 14.65 -13.13 -0.62
N LEU A 476 13.81 -12.65 0.30
CA LEU A 476 14.20 -11.71 1.36
C LEU A 476 15.22 -12.30 2.33
N ILE A 477 15.13 -13.59 2.69
CA ILE A 477 16.09 -14.27 3.56
C ILE A 477 17.48 -14.34 2.90
N ASN A 478 17.56 -14.66 1.61
CA ASN A 478 18.84 -14.67 0.88
C ASN A 478 19.46 -13.25 0.82
N ILE A 479 18.65 -12.22 0.56
CA ILE A 479 19.13 -10.81 0.55
C ILE A 479 19.55 -10.36 1.96
N PHE A 480 18.85 -10.79 3.02
CA PHE A 480 19.20 -10.47 4.40
C PHE A 480 20.58 -11.05 4.78
N PHE A 481 20.87 -12.30 4.43
CA PHE A 481 22.20 -12.87 4.70
C PHE A 481 23.31 -12.23 3.86
N ALA A 482 23.02 -11.76 2.65
CA ALA A 482 23.97 -11.05 1.79
C ALA A 482 24.56 -9.76 2.41
N ILE A 483 23.82 -9.15 3.34
CA ILE A 483 24.25 -7.99 4.12
C ILE A 483 25.45 -8.35 5.02
N LEU A 484 25.52 -9.60 5.51
CA LEU A 484 26.54 -10.08 6.46
C LEU A 484 27.85 -10.55 5.79
N VAL A 485 28.00 -10.36 4.48
CA VAL A 485 29.18 -10.77 3.69
C VAL A 485 30.31 -9.75 3.78
N TYR A 486 30.02 -8.46 3.62
CA TYR A 486 30.98 -7.37 3.67
C TYR A 486 30.40 -6.15 4.39
N PRO A 487 31.21 -5.32 5.09
CA PRO A 487 30.69 -4.25 5.93
C PRO A 487 29.83 -3.23 5.17
N TYR A 488 30.17 -2.90 3.93
CA TYR A 488 29.42 -1.94 3.11
C TYR A 488 28.16 -2.53 2.43
N HIS A 489 27.93 -3.86 2.51
CA HIS A 489 26.75 -4.49 1.92
C HIS A 489 25.43 -4.10 2.60
N VAL A 490 25.47 -3.63 3.86
CA VAL A 490 24.28 -3.16 4.59
C VAL A 490 23.49 -2.07 3.84
N PHE A 491 24.18 -1.15 3.17
CA PHE A 491 23.53 -0.09 2.40
C PHE A 491 22.96 -0.62 1.07
N LEU A 492 23.77 -1.41 0.35
CA LEU A 492 23.43 -1.93 -0.98
C LEU A 492 22.29 -2.95 -0.90
N TYR A 493 22.49 -4.03 -0.15
CA TYR A 493 21.52 -5.11 -0.02
C TYR A 493 20.39 -4.76 0.95
N GLY A 494 20.59 -3.83 1.89
CA GLY A 494 19.48 -3.24 2.66
C GLY A 494 18.51 -2.43 1.79
N THR A 495 19.04 -1.59 0.88
CA THR A 495 18.19 -0.89 -0.11
C THR A 495 17.45 -1.89 -1.01
N ALA A 496 18.15 -2.92 -1.50
CA ALA A 496 17.53 -3.97 -2.30
C ALA A 496 16.44 -4.74 -1.53
N PHE A 497 16.69 -5.07 -0.26
CA PHE A 497 15.73 -5.74 0.63
C PHE A 497 14.42 -4.94 0.72
N ILE A 498 14.50 -3.63 0.90
CA ILE A 498 13.31 -2.76 1.01
C ILE A 498 12.53 -2.73 -0.31
N VAL A 499 13.21 -2.50 -1.44
CA VAL A 499 12.56 -2.47 -2.77
C VAL A 499 11.85 -3.80 -3.06
N VAL A 500 12.53 -4.92 -2.79
CA VAL A 500 12.00 -6.27 -3.00
C VAL A 500 10.84 -6.57 -2.02
N ALA A 501 10.97 -6.21 -0.75
CA ALA A 501 9.92 -6.40 0.25
C ALA A 501 8.65 -5.61 -0.09
N SER A 502 8.79 -4.33 -0.45
CA SER A 502 7.67 -3.50 -0.89
C SER A 502 6.97 -4.10 -2.12
N GLN A 503 7.71 -4.63 -3.09
CA GLN A 503 7.11 -5.27 -4.26
C GLN A 503 6.37 -6.57 -3.92
N PHE A 504 6.95 -7.46 -3.11
CA PHE A 504 6.26 -8.68 -2.69
C PHE A 504 5.04 -8.38 -1.79
N VAL A 505 5.08 -7.34 -0.95
CA VAL A 505 3.91 -6.84 -0.20
C VAL A 505 2.80 -6.37 -1.13
N ILE A 506 3.12 -5.56 -2.15
CA ILE A 506 2.15 -5.11 -3.17
C ILE A 506 1.60 -6.32 -3.93
N PHE A 507 2.45 -7.25 -4.35
CA PHE A 507 2.08 -8.42 -5.14
C PHE A 507 1.17 -9.39 -4.34
N CYS A 508 1.49 -9.69 -3.08
CA CYS A 508 0.62 -10.45 -2.18
C CYS A 508 -0.70 -9.72 -1.88
N SER A 509 -0.67 -8.39 -1.73
CA SER A 509 -1.89 -7.60 -1.56
C SER A 509 -2.86 -7.79 -2.74
N ARG A 510 -2.33 -7.81 -3.98
CA ARG A 510 -3.14 -8.07 -5.18
C ARG A 510 -3.69 -9.49 -5.23
N GLY A 511 -2.92 -10.47 -4.77
CA GLY A 511 -3.40 -11.85 -4.63
C GLY A 511 -4.63 -11.94 -3.73
N PHE A 512 -4.58 -11.34 -2.53
CA PHE A 512 -5.72 -11.25 -1.62
C PHE A 512 -6.90 -10.44 -2.20
N ASP A 513 -6.64 -9.31 -2.86
CA ASP A 513 -7.70 -8.50 -3.49
C ASP A 513 -8.45 -9.28 -4.58
N VAL A 514 -7.73 -10.04 -5.42
CA VAL A 514 -8.30 -10.86 -6.51
C VAL A 514 -9.05 -12.06 -5.95
N ALA A 515 -8.51 -12.75 -4.94
CA ALA A 515 -9.19 -13.84 -4.26
C ALA A 515 -10.52 -13.35 -3.62
N ARG A 516 -10.47 -12.31 -2.78
CA ARG A 516 -11.66 -11.72 -2.13
C ARG A 516 -12.69 -11.23 -3.16
N SER A 517 -12.25 -10.56 -4.23
CA SER A 517 -13.14 -10.10 -5.30
C SER A 517 -13.83 -11.26 -6.02
N THR A 518 -13.09 -12.35 -6.28
CA THR A 518 -13.60 -13.56 -6.95
C THR A 518 -14.61 -14.28 -6.05
N PHE A 519 -14.29 -14.52 -4.79
CA PHE A 519 -15.19 -15.12 -3.81
C PHE A 519 -16.51 -14.34 -3.67
N GLN A 520 -16.43 -13.00 -3.65
CA GLN A 520 -17.59 -12.11 -3.54
C GLN A 520 -18.32 -11.90 -4.89
N GLY A 521 -17.97 -12.60 -5.96
CA GLY A 521 -18.62 -12.49 -7.26
C GLY A 521 -18.50 -11.10 -7.90
N ARG A 522 -17.40 -10.37 -7.63
CA ARG A 522 -17.15 -9.03 -8.18
C ARG A 522 -16.23 -9.10 -9.39
N VAL A 523 -16.38 -8.10 -10.28
CA VAL A 523 -15.47 -7.91 -11.41
C VAL A 523 -14.11 -7.44 -10.89
N VAL A 524 -13.07 -8.26 -11.09
CA VAL A 524 -11.67 -7.94 -10.79
C VAL A 524 -11.29 -6.67 -11.54
N GLN A 525 -10.63 -5.73 -10.86
CA GLN A 525 -10.41 -4.39 -11.39
C GLN A 525 -9.68 -4.38 -12.75
N ALA A 526 -8.76 -5.34 -12.97
CA ALA A 526 -8.11 -5.59 -14.25
C ALA A 526 -9.08 -5.75 -15.42
N PHE A 527 -10.07 -6.65 -15.28
CA PHE A 527 -10.99 -6.99 -16.36
C PHE A 527 -11.99 -5.88 -16.65
N ARG A 528 -12.22 -4.93 -15.73
CA ARG A 528 -13.09 -3.78 -15.97
C ARG A 528 -12.69 -2.99 -17.22
N ALA A 529 -11.40 -3.02 -17.63
CA ALA A 529 -10.92 -2.43 -18.88
C ALA A 529 -11.69 -2.91 -20.14
N PHE A 530 -12.28 -4.11 -20.12
CA PHE A 530 -13.14 -4.64 -21.19
C PHE A 530 -14.59 -4.08 -21.16
N GLY A 531 -14.84 -3.03 -20.38
CA GLY A 531 -16.10 -2.27 -20.36
C GLY A 531 -17.31 -3.08 -19.89
N ALA A 532 -18.46 -2.85 -20.50
CA ALA A 532 -19.72 -3.51 -20.11
C ALA A 532 -19.70 -5.05 -20.26
N LYS A 533 -18.78 -5.60 -21.07
CA LYS A 533 -18.62 -7.06 -21.26
C LYS A 533 -17.59 -7.69 -20.31
N ALA A 534 -16.90 -6.90 -19.48
CA ALA A 534 -15.88 -7.36 -18.53
C ALA A 534 -16.35 -8.51 -17.62
N LEU A 535 -17.57 -8.42 -17.11
CA LEU A 535 -18.19 -9.41 -16.23
C LEU A 535 -18.45 -10.74 -16.95
N ALA A 536 -18.98 -10.68 -18.17
CA ALA A 536 -19.20 -11.88 -19.00
C ALA A 536 -17.87 -12.52 -19.42
N PHE A 537 -16.85 -11.70 -19.75
CA PHE A 537 -15.51 -12.19 -20.10
C PHE A 537 -14.82 -12.89 -18.92
N GLN A 538 -14.86 -12.30 -17.72
CA GLN A 538 -14.34 -12.92 -16.49
C GLN A 538 -15.08 -14.23 -16.18
N LEU A 539 -16.40 -14.28 -16.37
CA LEU A 539 -17.22 -15.48 -16.17
C LEU A 539 -16.85 -16.60 -17.15
N VAL A 540 -16.69 -16.29 -18.45
CA VAL A 540 -16.25 -17.25 -19.47
C VAL A 540 -14.85 -17.81 -19.14
N ILE A 541 -13.92 -16.96 -18.70
CA ILE A 541 -12.59 -17.43 -18.26
C ILE A 541 -12.72 -18.35 -17.05
N TYR A 542 -13.45 -17.96 -16.00
CA TYR A 542 -13.50 -18.75 -14.76
C TYR A 542 -14.23 -20.10 -14.95
N VAL A 543 -15.33 -20.11 -15.70
CA VAL A 543 -16.04 -21.36 -16.05
C VAL A 543 -15.17 -22.22 -16.98
N GLY A 544 -14.55 -21.63 -18.01
CA GLY A 544 -13.65 -22.34 -18.93
C GLY A 544 -12.44 -22.96 -18.23
N CYS A 545 -11.79 -22.22 -17.33
CA CYS A 545 -10.71 -22.73 -16.49
C CYS A 545 -11.19 -23.86 -15.57
N THR A 546 -12.34 -23.69 -14.89
CA THR A 546 -12.89 -24.73 -13.99
C THR A 546 -13.20 -26.02 -14.76
N ILE A 547 -13.77 -25.94 -15.96
CA ILE A 547 -14.00 -27.09 -16.84
C ILE A 547 -12.66 -27.71 -17.29
N ALA A 548 -11.68 -26.90 -17.69
CA ALA A 548 -10.35 -27.41 -18.08
C ALA A 548 -9.65 -28.15 -16.94
N TYR A 549 -9.71 -27.63 -15.72
CA TYR A 549 -9.15 -28.28 -14.52
C TYR A 549 -9.89 -29.59 -14.18
N PHE A 550 -11.21 -29.65 -14.39
CA PHE A 550 -12.00 -30.86 -14.21
C PHE A 550 -11.68 -31.92 -15.28
N VAL A 551 -11.56 -31.53 -16.55
CA VAL A 551 -11.13 -32.43 -17.64
C VAL A 551 -9.71 -32.96 -17.40
N LEU A 552 -8.79 -32.10 -16.92
CA LEU A 552 -7.44 -32.52 -16.52
C LEU A 552 -7.48 -33.52 -15.36
N PHE A 553 -8.28 -33.26 -14.33
CA PHE A 553 -8.51 -34.19 -13.21
C PHE A 553 -8.99 -35.56 -13.73
N CYS A 554 -10.06 -35.60 -14.51
CA CYS A 554 -10.61 -36.85 -15.05
C CYS A 554 -9.60 -37.60 -15.93
N THR A 555 -8.87 -36.89 -16.80
CA THR A 555 -7.88 -37.49 -17.71
C THR A 555 -6.71 -38.11 -16.96
N MET A 556 -6.23 -37.44 -15.90
CA MET A 556 -5.10 -37.93 -15.11
C MET A 556 -5.51 -39.00 -14.10
N ALA A 557 -6.70 -38.88 -13.49
CA ALA A 557 -7.27 -39.91 -12.62
C ALA A 557 -7.57 -41.21 -13.37
N ALA A 558 -7.98 -41.14 -14.64
CA ALA A 558 -8.21 -42.32 -15.48
C ALA A 558 -6.92 -42.99 -15.99
N ARG A 559 -5.78 -42.27 -15.99
CA ARG A 559 -4.48 -42.80 -16.46
C ARG A 559 -3.59 -43.32 -15.33
N TYR A 560 -3.71 -42.77 -14.14
CA TYR A 560 -2.87 -43.09 -12.99
C TYR A 560 -3.76 -43.44 -11.79
N ASP A 561 -4.17 -42.44 -11.02
CA ASP A 561 -4.98 -42.59 -9.81
C ASP A 561 -5.62 -41.24 -9.41
N VAL A 562 -6.61 -41.29 -8.53
CA VAL A 562 -7.41 -40.11 -8.11
C VAL A 562 -6.55 -39.04 -7.40
N LEU A 563 -5.54 -39.43 -6.62
CA LEU A 563 -4.68 -38.49 -5.90
C LEU A 563 -3.76 -37.76 -6.89
N THR A 564 -3.14 -38.47 -7.84
CA THR A 564 -2.39 -37.85 -8.94
C THR A 564 -3.29 -36.94 -9.77
N GLY A 565 -4.51 -37.37 -10.11
CA GLY A 565 -5.49 -36.53 -10.81
C GLY A 565 -5.76 -35.21 -10.09
N LEU A 566 -5.95 -35.27 -8.78
CA LEU A 566 -6.14 -34.09 -7.93
C LEU A 566 -4.89 -33.19 -7.91
N GLN A 567 -3.70 -33.75 -7.68
CA GLN A 567 -2.44 -32.99 -7.67
C GLN A 567 -2.17 -32.25 -8.97
N TYR A 568 -2.41 -32.87 -10.13
CA TYR A 568 -2.26 -32.20 -11.43
C TYR A 568 -3.31 -31.09 -11.61
N SER A 569 -4.57 -31.32 -11.26
CA SER A 569 -5.62 -30.29 -11.33
C SER A 569 -5.30 -29.07 -10.45
N LEU A 570 -4.85 -29.32 -9.22
CA LEU A 570 -4.44 -28.28 -8.28
C LEU A 570 -3.23 -27.50 -8.78
N ALA A 571 -2.20 -28.20 -9.29
CA ALA A 571 -0.96 -27.59 -9.79
C ALA A 571 -1.23 -26.55 -10.87
N TYR A 572 -1.91 -26.96 -11.94
CA TYR A 572 -2.25 -26.05 -13.04
C TYR A 572 -3.17 -24.92 -12.57
N GLY A 573 -4.11 -25.20 -11.64
CA GLY A 573 -4.99 -24.21 -11.04
C GLY A 573 -4.24 -23.05 -10.37
N TRP A 574 -3.34 -23.34 -9.42
CA TRP A 574 -2.60 -22.28 -8.72
C TRP A 574 -1.49 -21.65 -9.58
N ILE A 575 -0.85 -22.39 -10.49
CA ILE A 575 0.14 -21.82 -11.43
C ILE A 575 -0.53 -20.77 -12.34
N VAL A 576 -1.67 -21.10 -12.95
CA VAL A 576 -2.45 -20.15 -13.77
C VAL A 576 -2.89 -18.94 -12.93
N ALA A 577 -3.29 -19.16 -11.66
CA ALA A 577 -3.62 -18.08 -10.76
C ALA A 577 -2.43 -17.15 -10.48
N VAL A 578 -1.22 -17.67 -10.25
CA VAL A 578 0.02 -16.86 -10.10
C VAL A 578 0.28 -16.04 -11.36
N CYS A 579 0.18 -16.64 -12.55
CA CYS A 579 0.34 -15.91 -13.82
C CYS A 579 -0.70 -14.77 -13.98
N LEU A 580 -1.96 -15.01 -13.61
CA LEU A 580 -3.01 -14.00 -13.66
C LEU A 580 -2.80 -12.87 -12.63
N ILE A 581 -2.35 -13.19 -11.41
CA ILE A 581 -2.00 -12.17 -10.40
C ILE A 581 -0.77 -11.36 -10.87
N PHE A 582 0.22 -12.01 -11.52
CA PHE A 582 1.40 -11.33 -12.06
C PHE A 582 1.03 -10.36 -13.19
N ILE A 583 0.23 -10.82 -14.16
CA ILE A 583 -0.29 -9.96 -15.23
C ILE A 583 -1.08 -8.78 -14.63
N TYR A 584 -1.91 -9.03 -13.62
CA TYR A 584 -2.63 -7.96 -12.93
C TYR A 584 -1.68 -6.96 -12.24
N HIS A 585 -0.67 -7.45 -11.51
CA HIS A 585 0.33 -6.63 -10.82
C HIS A 585 1.11 -5.73 -11.79
N VAL A 586 1.52 -6.25 -12.95
CA VAL A 586 2.20 -5.46 -14.00
C VAL A 586 1.24 -4.46 -14.66
N LEU A 587 0.05 -4.89 -15.09
CA LEU A 587 -0.93 -4.00 -15.73
C LEU A 587 -1.41 -2.86 -14.80
N PHE A 588 -1.39 -3.08 -13.49
CA PHE A 588 -1.72 -2.09 -12.48
C PHE A 588 -0.79 -0.86 -12.52
N ALA A 589 0.54 -1.06 -12.67
CA ALA A 589 1.50 0.04 -12.78
C ALA A 589 1.36 0.86 -14.10
N PHE A 590 0.93 0.20 -15.17
CA PHE A 590 0.68 0.88 -16.45
C PHE A 590 -0.66 1.61 -16.51
N GLY A 591 -1.60 1.31 -15.61
CA GLY A 591 -2.83 2.07 -15.44
C GLY A 591 -3.70 2.10 -16.70
N LEU A 592 -4.06 0.91 -17.22
CA LEU A 592 -4.97 0.76 -18.37
C LEU A 592 -6.24 1.62 -18.16
N ARG A 593 -6.34 2.66 -18.99
CA ARG A 593 -7.07 3.89 -18.67
C ARG A 593 -8.53 3.80 -19.12
N ARG A 594 -9.41 4.50 -18.38
CA ARG A 594 -10.88 4.61 -18.54
C ARG A 594 -11.70 3.48 -17.91
N LEU A 595 -12.09 3.67 -16.66
CA LEU A 595 -13.51 3.57 -16.32
C LEU A 595 -13.96 4.82 -15.58
N ARG A 596 -15.05 5.39 -16.10
CA ARG A 596 -16.01 6.29 -15.46
C ARG A 596 -15.76 6.46 -13.96
N LYS A 597 -15.14 7.57 -13.55
CA LYS A 597 -15.00 7.92 -12.13
C LYS A 597 -16.40 7.88 -11.52
N ARG A 598 -16.59 7.00 -10.52
CA ARG A 598 -17.66 7.17 -9.55
C ARG A 598 -17.39 8.52 -8.87
N SER A 599 -18.41 9.35 -8.72
CA SER A 599 -18.28 10.51 -7.84
C SER A 599 -18.06 9.97 -6.43
N TYR A 600 -16.82 10.02 -5.94
CA TYR A 600 -16.47 9.66 -4.57
C TYR A 600 -16.85 10.82 -3.65
N ALA A 601 -18.15 11.06 -3.55
CA ALA A 601 -18.76 12.03 -2.65
C ALA A 601 -18.82 11.44 -1.23
N HIS A 602 -17.67 11.22 -0.60
CA HIS A 602 -17.47 11.07 0.85
C HIS A 602 -15.98 11.27 1.15
N GLY A 603 -15.66 12.05 2.19
CA GLY A 603 -14.29 12.50 2.51
C GLY A 603 -13.37 11.43 3.11
N SER A 604 -13.22 10.27 2.48
CA SER A 604 -12.35 9.19 2.95
C SER A 604 -11.66 8.46 1.80
N ARG A 605 -10.51 9.01 1.37
CA ARG A 605 -9.33 8.40 0.71
C ARG A 605 -8.50 9.52 0.05
N GLN A 606 -7.48 10.01 0.76
CA GLN A 606 -6.43 10.84 0.16
C GLN A 606 -5.72 10.05 -0.94
N ASN A 607 -5.45 10.67 -2.10
CA ASN A 607 -4.70 9.99 -3.14
C ASN A 607 -3.21 9.97 -2.73
N HIS A 608 -2.54 8.82 -2.64
CA HIS A 608 -1.06 8.82 -2.51
C HIS A 608 -0.35 9.47 -3.73
N ALA A 609 -1.09 9.80 -4.80
CA ALA A 609 -0.63 10.64 -5.90
C ALA A 609 -0.54 12.15 -5.57
N GLU A 610 -1.10 12.59 -4.43
CA GLU A 610 -0.86 13.92 -3.84
C GLU A 610 0.59 14.03 -3.32
N THR A 611 1.18 12.91 -2.90
CA THR A 611 2.58 12.81 -2.43
C THR A 611 3.58 13.28 -3.48
N THR A 612 3.33 13.01 -4.77
CA THR A 612 4.14 13.56 -5.87
C THR A 612 3.87 15.04 -6.12
N LEU A 613 2.67 15.55 -5.83
CA LEU A 613 2.37 16.97 -5.94
C LEU A 613 3.05 17.76 -4.81
N TYR A 614 3.19 17.22 -3.60
CA TYR A 614 3.93 17.89 -2.51
C TYR A 614 5.42 18.13 -2.82
N LEU A 615 6.03 17.36 -3.73
CA LEU A 615 7.39 17.58 -4.22
C LEU A 615 7.52 18.82 -5.12
N PHE A 616 6.50 19.13 -5.93
CA PHE A 616 6.57 20.16 -6.97
C PHE A 616 5.63 21.37 -6.74
N MET A 617 4.63 21.24 -5.88
CA MET A 617 3.60 22.25 -5.62
C MET A 617 3.51 22.59 -4.13
N GLU A 618 3.22 23.86 -3.84
CA GLU A 618 2.95 24.37 -2.50
C GLU A 618 1.47 24.24 -2.16
N VAL A 619 1.02 22.99 -2.00
CA VAL A 619 -0.31 22.70 -1.45
C VAL A 619 -0.23 22.76 0.08
N GLU A 620 -1.26 23.31 0.73
CA GLU A 620 -1.40 23.23 2.18
C GLU A 620 -1.77 21.81 2.61
N MET A 621 -1.00 21.26 3.55
CA MET A 621 -1.36 20.00 4.23
C MET A 621 -2.20 20.33 5.46
N ASP A 622 -3.37 20.94 5.21
CA ASP A 622 -4.35 21.25 6.23
C ASP A 622 -5.13 19.98 6.61
N ASP A 623 -4.43 19.15 7.37
CA ASP A 623 -5.05 18.14 8.23
C ASP A 623 -5.64 18.86 9.46
N GLU A 624 -6.85 19.42 9.35
CA GLU A 624 -7.56 20.06 10.49
C GLU A 624 -7.74 19.13 11.71
N GLN A 625 -7.53 17.81 11.55
CA GLN A 625 -7.62 16.78 12.58
C GLN A 625 -6.27 16.41 13.25
N MET A 626 -5.24 17.26 13.16
CA MET A 626 -3.89 16.89 13.61
C MET A 626 -3.79 16.53 15.11
N GLU A 627 -4.69 17.05 15.96
CA GLU A 627 -4.69 16.82 17.42
C GLU A 627 -5.20 15.44 17.86
N GLN A 628 -5.79 14.62 16.97
CA GLN A 628 -6.38 13.30 17.32
C GLN A 628 -5.78 12.11 16.55
N ARG A 629 -4.56 12.24 15.99
CA ARG A 629 -4.02 11.22 15.06
C ARG A 629 -3.71 9.84 15.63
N PHE A 630 -3.22 9.77 16.87
CA PHE A 630 -3.06 8.51 17.60
C PHE A 630 -3.40 8.75 19.08
N PRO A 631 -4.27 7.93 19.70
CA PRO A 631 -4.45 7.99 21.14
C PRO A 631 -3.13 7.60 21.83
N PRO A 632 -2.80 8.20 22.99
CA PRO A 632 -1.52 7.95 23.67
C PRO A 632 -1.29 6.47 24.01
N ALA A 633 -2.36 5.67 24.17
CA ALA A 633 -2.28 4.23 24.38
C ALA A 633 -1.69 3.44 23.18
N GLU A 634 -2.04 3.80 21.94
CA GLU A 634 -1.50 3.13 20.73
C GLU A 634 0.00 3.44 20.59
N VAL A 635 0.40 4.70 20.83
CA VAL A 635 1.81 5.11 20.82
C VAL A 635 2.60 4.44 21.95
N MET A 636 2.03 4.40 23.17
CA MET A 636 2.65 3.74 24.33
C MET A 636 2.85 2.23 24.10
N LEU A 637 1.91 1.55 23.43
CA LEU A 637 2.08 0.14 23.10
C LEU A 637 3.20 -0.08 22.08
N LEU A 638 3.27 0.76 21.04
CA LEU A 638 4.34 0.69 20.05
C LEU A 638 5.72 0.96 20.68
N THR A 639 5.85 1.97 21.53
CA THR A 639 7.13 2.27 22.20
C THR A 639 7.52 1.19 23.21
N MET A 640 6.57 0.63 23.97
CA MET A 640 6.81 -0.53 24.86
C MET A 640 7.39 -1.73 24.10
N VAL A 641 6.78 -2.12 22.98
CA VAL A 641 7.26 -3.28 22.19
C VAL A 641 8.61 -2.98 21.53
N ALA A 642 8.84 -1.75 21.06
CA ALA A 642 10.13 -1.33 20.52
C ALA A 642 11.25 -1.38 21.58
N VAL A 643 11.01 -0.82 22.77
CA VAL A 643 11.96 -0.85 23.90
C VAL A 643 12.24 -2.29 24.33
N LEU A 644 11.21 -3.16 24.40
CA LEU A 644 11.38 -4.57 24.70
C LEU A 644 12.28 -5.27 23.68
N SER A 645 12.07 -5.03 22.37
CA SER A 645 12.91 -5.62 21.32
C SER A 645 14.37 -5.15 21.40
N VAL A 646 14.61 -3.88 21.71
CA VAL A 646 15.96 -3.34 21.91
C VAL A 646 16.60 -3.94 23.15
N ALA A 647 15.89 -4.01 24.27
CA ALA A 647 16.38 -4.61 25.52
C ALA A 647 16.77 -6.09 25.35
N MET A 648 15.92 -6.88 24.67
CA MET A 648 16.23 -8.28 24.35
C MET A 648 17.45 -8.38 23.42
N GLY A 649 17.55 -7.55 22.38
CA GLY A 649 18.72 -7.56 21.50
C GLY A 649 20.02 -7.17 22.20
N VAL A 650 19.99 -6.17 23.10
CA VAL A 650 21.15 -5.80 23.94
C VAL A 650 21.52 -6.96 24.88
N ALA A 651 20.56 -7.61 25.53
CA ALA A 651 20.81 -8.76 26.39
C ALA A 651 21.41 -9.96 25.64
N PHE A 652 21.07 -10.15 24.36
CA PHE A 652 21.75 -11.13 23.49
C PHE A 652 23.21 -10.73 23.23
N VAL A 653 23.47 -9.48 22.85
CA VAL A 653 24.82 -9.00 22.53
C VAL A 653 25.75 -8.99 23.76
N THR A 654 25.24 -8.71 24.97
CA THR A 654 26.06 -8.69 26.19
C THR A 654 26.15 -10.04 26.90
N GLY A 655 25.08 -10.84 26.88
CA GLY A 655 24.99 -12.10 27.63
C GLY A 655 25.08 -13.38 26.79
N GLY A 656 25.13 -13.29 25.45
CA GLY A 656 25.21 -14.44 24.53
C GLY A 656 23.98 -15.36 24.51
N GLY A 657 22.96 -15.08 25.32
CA GLY A 657 21.80 -15.96 25.51
C GLY A 657 20.92 -16.04 24.26
N PHE A 658 20.96 -17.17 23.55
CA PHE A 658 20.21 -17.40 22.31
C PHE A 658 18.68 -17.15 22.44
N PHE A 659 18.10 -17.37 23.62
CA PHE A 659 16.70 -17.02 23.92
C PHE A 659 16.40 -15.53 23.65
N PHE A 660 17.32 -14.64 24.01
CA PHE A 660 17.16 -13.20 23.83
C PHE A 660 17.19 -12.79 22.34
N LEU A 661 17.98 -13.49 21.51
CA LEU A 661 17.94 -13.30 20.05
C LEU A 661 16.55 -13.62 19.51
N CYS A 662 16.02 -14.81 19.82
CA CYS A 662 14.67 -15.22 19.41
C CYS A 662 13.58 -14.25 19.89
N ALA A 663 13.66 -13.81 21.14
CA ALA A 663 12.73 -12.83 21.70
C ALA A 663 12.80 -11.47 20.96
N ALA A 664 13.99 -11.02 20.55
CA ALA A 664 14.15 -9.81 19.75
C ALA A 664 13.48 -9.93 18.36
N ILE A 665 13.62 -11.08 17.67
CA ILE A 665 12.94 -11.34 16.38
C ILE A 665 11.41 -11.28 16.54
N VAL A 666 10.88 -11.96 17.56
CA VAL A 666 9.44 -11.98 17.82
C VAL A 666 8.94 -10.58 18.17
N ALA A 667 9.63 -9.84 19.05
CA ALA A 667 9.24 -8.47 19.41
C ALA A 667 9.27 -7.51 18.20
N GLN A 668 10.24 -7.64 17.28
CA GLN A 668 10.24 -6.88 16.01
C GLN A 668 9.02 -7.22 15.13
N SER A 669 8.65 -8.50 15.04
CA SER A 669 7.48 -8.93 14.25
C SER A 669 6.17 -8.34 14.79
N VAL A 670 6.03 -8.28 16.12
CA VAL A 670 4.88 -7.67 16.81
C VAL A 670 4.88 -6.15 16.64
N LEU A 671 6.04 -5.48 16.73
CA LEU A 671 6.16 -4.03 16.51
C LEU A 671 5.68 -3.64 15.11
N LEU A 672 6.18 -4.34 14.08
CA LEU A 672 5.86 -4.06 12.69
C LEU A 672 4.38 -4.36 12.38
N LEU A 673 3.83 -5.43 12.96
CA LEU A 673 2.40 -5.75 12.89
C LEU A 673 1.53 -4.66 13.53
N LEU A 674 1.82 -4.26 14.76
CA LEU A 674 1.06 -3.23 15.47
C LEU A 674 1.13 -1.89 14.71
N CYS A 675 2.32 -1.51 14.23
CA CYS A 675 2.52 -0.30 13.45
C CYS A 675 1.65 -0.30 12.18
N ALA A 676 1.71 -1.38 11.38
CA ALA A 676 0.88 -1.51 10.18
C ALA A 676 -0.63 -1.53 10.51
N THR A 677 -1.05 -2.24 11.56
CA THR A 677 -2.48 -2.32 11.91
C THR A 677 -3.04 -0.99 12.37
N PHE A 678 -2.38 -0.25 13.27
CA PHE A 678 -2.86 1.04 13.76
C PHE A 678 -2.88 2.09 12.65
N THR A 679 -1.81 2.18 11.84
CA THR A 679 -1.75 3.15 10.74
C THR A 679 -2.82 2.91 9.67
N ILE A 680 -3.02 1.66 9.23
CA ILE A 680 -4.01 1.32 8.20
C ILE A 680 -5.42 1.17 8.81
N ALA A 681 -5.60 1.11 10.14
CA ALA A 681 -6.92 1.15 10.78
C ALA A 681 -7.54 2.55 10.78
N ARG A 682 -6.71 3.59 10.92
CA ARG A 682 -7.18 4.98 11.05
C ARG A 682 -7.19 5.79 9.75
N ASN A 683 -6.84 5.20 8.60
CA ASN A 683 -6.77 5.86 7.29
C ASN A 683 -6.00 7.21 7.34
N VAL A 684 -4.91 7.25 8.11
CA VAL A 684 -4.12 8.48 8.30
C VAL A 684 -3.33 8.81 7.03
N SER A 685 -3.14 10.09 6.75
CA SER A 685 -2.51 10.61 5.53
C SER A 685 -1.16 10.00 5.14
N SER A 686 -0.69 10.34 3.93
CA SER A 686 0.62 9.97 3.36
C SER A 686 1.84 10.21 4.26
N SER A 687 1.73 11.11 5.25
CA SER A 687 2.76 11.27 6.30
C SER A 687 2.94 10.04 7.19
N SER A 688 1.95 9.15 7.26
CA SER A 688 1.99 7.91 8.04
C SER A 688 2.65 6.74 7.29
N ASP A 689 2.62 6.71 5.96
CA ASP A 689 3.37 5.76 5.14
C ASP A 689 4.89 5.87 5.40
N ILE A 690 5.38 7.08 5.64
CA ILE A 690 6.77 7.35 6.04
C ILE A 690 7.09 6.74 7.40
N ILE A 691 6.16 6.73 8.35
CA ILE A 691 6.36 6.04 9.64
C ILE A 691 6.45 4.53 9.42
N ILE A 692 5.56 3.93 8.62
CA ILE A 692 5.65 2.49 8.30
C ILE A 692 7.00 2.17 7.64
N CYS A 693 7.43 2.96 6.66
CA CYS A 693 8.71 2.77 5.99
C CYS A 693 9.90 2.95 6.95
N GLY A 694 9.86 3.96 7.82
CA GLY A 694 10.91 4.22 8.82
C GLY A 694 11.00 3.14 9.90
N VAL A 695 9.86 2.64 10.38
CA VAL A 695 9.81 1.50 11.32
C VAL A 695 10.31 0.23 10.65
N PHE A 696 9.88 -0.06 9.42
CA PHE A 696 10.38 -1.21 8.64
C PHE A 696 11.91 -1.13 8.43
N TYR A 697 12.42 0.05 8.05
CA TYR A 697 13.87 0.29 7.91
C TYR A 697 14.61 0.07 9.23
N ALA A 698 14.09 0.59 10.34
CA ALA A 698 14.65 0.42 11.67
C ALA A 698 14.66 -1.05 12.12
N THR A 699 13.58 -1.80 11.87
CA THR A 699 13.48 -3.24 12.15
C THR A 699 14.55 -4.04 11.40
N VAL A 700 14.67 -3.84 10.08
CA VAL A 700 15.67 -4.55 9.25
C VAL A 700 17.09 -4.21 9.70
N PHE A 701 17.36 -2.93 9.95
CA PHE A 701 18.67 -2.49 10.41
C PHE A 701 19.03 -3.01 11.81
N TRP A 702 18.08 -3.02 12.76
CA TRP A 702 18.29 -3.59 14.09
C TRP A 702 18.61 -5.08 14.00
N MET A 703 17.86 -5.84 13.21
CA MET A 703 18.14 -7.26 12.99
C MET A 703 19.51 -7.49 12.36
N SER A 704 19.89 -6.71 11.33
CA SER A 704 21.24 -6.76 10.75
C SER A 704 22.32 -6.45 11.79
N THR A 705 22.08 -5.49 12.68
CA THR A 705 23.02 -5.08 13.73
C THR A 705 23.27 -6.21 14.72
N LEU A 706 22.23 -6.90 15.20
CA LEU A 706 22.37 -8.01 16.14
C LEU A 706 23.23 -9.15 15.59
N PHE A 707 23.00 -9.54 14.34
CA PHE A 707 23.78 -10.59 13.67
C PHE A 707 25.23 -10.13 13.46
N THR A 708 25.45 -8.93 12.90
CA THR A 708 26.79 -8.39 12.63
C THR A 708 27.62 -8.26 13.92
N MET A 709 27.03 -7.73 14.99
CA MET A 709 27.68 -7.55 16.30
C MET A 709 28.10 -8.87 16.92
N SER A 710 27.24 -9.90 16.82
CA SER A 710 27.55 -11.22 17.37
C SER A 710 28.69 -11.95 16.65
N GLN A 711 28.97 -11.60 15.39
CA GLN A 711 29.94 -12.30 14.55
C GLN A 711 31.27 -11.56 14.39
N HIS A 712 31.23 -10.24 14.21
CA HIS A 712 32.42 -9.41 13.90
C HIS A 712 32.74 -8.37 14.98
N GLY A 713 31.87 -8.20 15.97
CA GLY A 713 32.00 -7.17 17.01
C GLY A 713 31.88 -5.74 16.47
N TRP A 714 32.34 -4.78 17.27
CA TRP A 714 32.28 -3.33 16.98
C TRP A 714 33.58 -2.77 16.39
N SER A 715 34.60 -3.60 16.13
CA SER A 715 35.92 -3.14 15.69
C SER A 715 36.02 -2.97 14.17
N GLY A 716 36.96 -2.12 13.73
CA GLY A 716 37.32 -1.93 12.32
C GLY A 716 36.16 -1.47 11.42
N HIS A 717 36.20 -1.92 10.17
CA HIS A 717 35.25 -1.47 9.14
C HIS A 717 33.79 -1.86 9.45
N TRP A 718 33.55 -2.98 10.14
CA TRP A 718 32.21 -3.42 10.55
C TRP A 718 31.56 -2.41 11.51
N GLY A 719 32.27 -2.01 12.57
CA GLY A 719 31.79 -0.97 13.49
C GLY A 719 31.50 0.36 12.79
N SER A 720 32.37 0.80 11.86
CA SER A 720 32.15 2.04 11.11
C SER A 720 30.89 2.01 10.24
N SER A 721 30.58 0.85 9.63
CA SER A 721 29.38 0.67 8.81
C SER A 721 28.11 0.62 9.65
N LEU A 722 28.15 -0.10 10.79
CA LEU A 722 27.05 -0.11 11.76
C LEU A 722 26.74 1.30 12.29
N LEU A 723 27.76 2.09 12.64
CA LEU A 723 27.57 3.47 13.10
C LEU A 723 26.97 4.37 12.00
N ALA A 724 27.48 4.27 10.77
CA ALA A 724 26.95 5.05 9.64
C ALA A 724 25.50 4.67 9.30
N SER A 725 25.16 3.39 9.33
CA SER A 725 23.80 2.91 9.06
C SER A 725 22.83 3.21 10.21
N LEU A 726 23.30 3.21 11.46
CA LEU A 726 22.54 3.71 12.61
C LEU A 726 22.21 5.19 12.45
N PHE A 727 23.17 6.01 12.01
CA PHE A 727 22.95 7.43 11.75
C PHE A 727 21.91 7.66 10.64
N VAL A 728 21.99 6.93 9.52
CA VAL A 728 21.01 6.99 8.42
C VAL A 728 19.61 6.58 8.91
N MET A 729 19.52 5.51 9.69
CA MET A 729 18.25 5.03 10.27
C MET A 729 17.64 6.08 11.22
N LEU A 730 18.43 6.60 12.17
CA LEU A 730 17.99 7.63 13.11
C LEU A 730 17.58 8.92 12.39
N PHE A 731 18.28 9.31 11.31
CA PHE A 731 17.90 10.47 10.51
C PHE A 731 16.50 10.31 9.90
N PHE A 732 16.20 9.18 9.26
CA PHE A 732 14.87 8.94 8.67
C PHE A 732 13.78 8.78 9.74
N VAL A 733 14.04 8.06 10.83
CA VAL A 733 13.08 7.91 11.94
C VAL A 733 12.80 9.26 12.62
N PHE A 734 13.83 10.03 12.96
CA PHE A 734 13.68 11.34 13.59
C PHE A 734 12.96 12.33 12.68
N THR A 735 13.32 12.38 11.38
CA THR A 735 12.64 13.30 10.44
C THR A 735 11.20 12.87 10.18
N GLY A 736 10.90 11.56 10.16
CA GLY A 736 9.54 11.02 10.17
C GLY A 736 8.75 11.46 11.40
N LEU A 737 9.30 11.26 12.61
CA LEU A 737 8.68 11.67 13.88
C LEU A 737 8.45 13.20 13.93
N VAL A 738 9.44 14.02 13.55
CA VAL A 738 9.29 15.48 13.48
C VAL A 738 8.24 15.89 12.45
N SER A 739 8.11 15.18 11.33
CA SER A 739 7.10 15.47 10.30
C SER A 739 5.66 15.11 10.72
N VAL A 740 5.47 14.26 11.74
CA VAL A 740 4.15 13.81 12.21
C VAL A 740 3.76 14.38 13.57
N TYR A 741 4.71 14.51 14.51
CA TYR A 741 4.48 14.99 15.88
C TYR A 741 5.02 16.40 16.16
N GLY A 742 5.81 16.96 15.23
CA GLY A 742 6.31 18.32 15.36
C GLY A 742 5.18 19.36 15.25
N ARG A 743 5.14 20.33 16.19
CA ARG A 743 4.22 21.49 16.20
C ARG A 743 4.42 22.48 15.04
N TRP A 744 5.18 22.11 13.99
CA TRP A 744 5.61 22.98 12.91
C TRP A 744 4.57 23.01 11.78
N LYS A 745 3.79 24.09 11.69
CA LYS A 745 2.81 24.29 10.61
C LYS A 745 3.48 24.79 9.32
N GLY A 746 2.84 24.55 8.17
CA GLY A 746 3.19 25.16 6.89
C GLY A 746 4.55 24.75 6.29
N ALA A 747 5.36 25.75 5.93
CA ALA A 747 6.49 25.59 5.02
C ALA A 747 7.61 24.65 5.52
N VAL A 748 7.96 24.69 6.81
CA VAL A 748 9.08 23.91 7.37
C VAL A 748 8.82 22.41 7.26
N ARG A 749 7.60 21.96 7.59
CA ARG A 749 7.16 20.55 7.46
C ARG A 749 7.25 20.07 6.01
N ARG A 750 6.86 20.92 5.05
CA ARG A 750 6.97 20.65 3.60
C ARG A 750 8.42 20.54 3.12
N TRP A 751 9.30 21.43 3.59
CA TRP A 751 10.73 21.38 3.25
C TRP A 751 11.44 20.15 3.85
N LEU A 752 11.17 19.80 5.11
CA LEU A 752 11.69 18.57 5.74
C LEU A 752 11.24 17.31 4.98
N PHE A 753 9.97 17.25 4.56
CA PHE A 753 9.45 16.17 3.73
C PHE A 753 10.17 16.08 2.38
N ARG A 754 10.31 17.21 1.66
CA ARG A 754 11.00 17.28 0.35
C ARG A 754 12.46 16.85 0.45
N ILE A 755 13.20 17.36 1.44
CA ILE A 755 14.60 17.02 1.68
C ILE A 755 14.74 15.52 1.98
N SER A 756 13.91 14.98 2.88
CA SER A 756 13.91 13.55 3.23
C SER A 756 13.65 12.67 2.00
N TRP A 757 12.67 13.03 1.17
CA TRP A 757 12.32 12.27 -0.02
C TRP A 757 13.41 12.33 -1.10
N LEU A 758 14.02 13.50 -1.32
CA LEU A 758 15.13 13.67 -2.25
C LEU A 758 16.37 12.90 -1.79
N LEU A 759 16.68 12.90 -0.49
CA LEU A 759 17.76 12.10 0.09
C LEU A 759 17.49 10.59 -0.04
N LEU A 760 16.25 10.15 0.17
CA LEU A 760 15.86 8.74 -0.03
C LEU A 760 15.99 8.32 -1.51
N LEU A 761 15.55 9.15 -2.45
CA LEU A 761 15.73 8.92 -3.89
C LEU A 761 17.21 8.89 -4.28
N LEU A 762 18.02 9.83 -3.78
CA LEU A 762 19.45 9.88 -4.04
C LEU A 762 20.17 8.64 -3.49
N HIS A 763 19.81 8.20 -2.29
CA HIS A 763 20.33 6.97 -1.68
C HIS A 763 19.96 5.73 -2.49
N LEU A 764 18.68 5.61 -2.91
CA LEU A 764 18.19 4.53 -3.76
C LEU A 764 18.95 4.48 -5.10
N ILE A 765 19.07 5.61 -5.80
CA ILE A 765 19.78 5.69 -7.08
C ILE A 765 21.27 5.34 -6.90
N SER A 766 21.91 5.85 -5.85
CA SER A 766 23.33 5.58 -5.57
C SER A 766 23.58 4.10 -5.26
N CYS A 767 22.76 3.48 -4.41
CA CYS A 767 22.88 2.07 -4.08
C CYS A 767 22.62 1.16 -5.28
N VAL A 768 21.62 1.49 -6.12
CA VAL A 768 21.35 0.74 -7.37
C VAL A 768 22.49 0.91 -8.38
N ALA A 769 23.07 2.10 -8.51
CA ALA A 769 24.23 2.32 -9.39
C ALA A 769 25.47 1.53 -8.92
N VAL A 770 25.75 1.48 -7.62
CA VAL A 770 26.85 0.68 -7.07
C VAL A 770 26.58 -0.82 -7.19
N LEU A 771 25.32 -1.26 -6.99
CA LEU A 771 24.91 -2.65 -7.25
C LEU A 771 25.08 -3.05 -8.72
N MET A 772 24.80 -2.14 -9.66
CA MET A 772 25.02 -2.39 -11.09
C MET A 772 26.51 -2.62 -11.42
N VAL A 773 27.43 -1.96 -10.70
CA VAL A 773 28.88 -2.12 -10.87
C VAL A 773 29.39 -3.39 -10.18
N SER A 774 28.93 -3.70 -8.97
CA SER A 774 29.42 -4.86 -8.21
C SER A 774 28.78 -6.19 -8.65
N ASN A 775 27.49 -6.17 -9.01
CA ASN A 775 26.74 -7.34 -9.45
C ASN A 775 25.59 -6.94 -10.38
N TYR A 776 25.93 -6.74 -11.66
CA TYR A 776 24.99 -6.26 -12.69
C TYR A 776 23.70 -7.08 -12.80
N ARG A 777 23.74 -8.40 -12.53
CA ARG A 777 22.55 -9.28 -12.61
C ARG A 777 21.53 -8.91 -11.55
N PHE A 778 21.97 -8.79 -10.31
CA PHE A 778 21.11 -8.40 -9.20
C PHE A 778 20.75 -6.90 -9.27
N GLY A 779 21.68 -6.04 -9.71
CA GLY A 779 21.43 -4.62 -9.97
C GLY A 779 20.28 -4.40 -10.97
N LEU A 780 20.26 -5.12 -12.10
CA LEU A 780 19.18 -5.04 -13.10
C LEU A 780 17.83 -5.48 -12.54
N PHE A 781 17.81 -6.54 -11.73
CA PHE A 781 16.61 -7.03 -11.06
C PHE A 781 16.05 -5.98 -10.08
N VAL A 782 16.89 -5.42 -9.20
CA VAL A 782 16.48 -4.37 -8.26
C VAL A 782 16.06 -3.09 -8.99
N LEU A 783 16.74 -2.72 -10.08
CA LEU A 783 16.37 -1.55 -10.90
C LEU A 783 14.98 -1.71 -11.52
N ALA A 784 14.67 -2.86 -12.11
CA ALA A 784 13.35 -3.13 -12.69
C ALA A 784 12.23 -3.03 -11.62
N LEU A 785 12.48 -3.59 -10.43
CA LEU A 785 11.57 -3.50 -9.29
C LEU A 785 11.45 -2.07 -8.72
N ALA A 786 12.54 -1.29 -8.68
CA ALA A 786 12.51 0.10 -8.23
C ALA A 786 11.73 0.99 -9.21
N VAL A 787 11.91 0.82 -10.53
CA VAL A 787 11.14 1.52 -11.57
C VAL A 787 9.65 1.16 -11.47
N HIS A 788 9.32 -0.12 -11.27
CA HIS A 788 7.94 -0.56 -11.05
C HIS A 788 7.34 0.08 -9.78
N LEU A 789 8.11 0.20 -8.70
CA LEU A 789 7.66 0.75 -7.43
C LEU A 789 7.33 2.24 -7.57
N LEU A 790 8.22 2.99 -8.22
CA LEU A 790 8.02 4.41 -8.54
C LEU A 790 6.78 4.60 -9.44
N LEU A 791 6.57 3.75 -10.46
CA LEU A 791 5.35 3.81 -11.29
C LEU A 791 4.07 3.57 -10.48
N CYS A 792 4.08 2.60 -9.56
CA CYS A 792 2.96 2.35 -8.65
C CYS A 792 2.66 3.57 -7.75
N ILE A 793 3.69 4.15 -7.11
CA ILE A 793 3.56 5.32 -6.23
C ILE A 793 3.00 6.54 -6.99
N VAL A 794 3.47 6.79 -8.22
CA VAL A 794 3.08 7.96 -9.02
C VAL A 794 1.63 7.86 -9.55
N ARG A 795 1.13 6.63 -9.78
CA ARG A 795 -0.13 6.41 -10.53
C ARG A 795 -1.28 5.82 -9.74
N THR A 796 -1.05 5.22 -8.57
CA THR A 796 -2.07 4.37 -7.92
C THR A 796 -2.40 4.85 -6.51
N ASN A 797 -3.69 4.79 -6.17
CA ASN A 797 -4.24 5.41 -4.96
C ASN A 797 -4.29 4.50 -3.74
N GLU A 798 -4.04 3.20 -3.90
CA GLU A 798 -3.92 2.21 -2.83
C GLU A 798 -2.98 1.12 -3.36
N ALA A 799 -1.71 1.12 -2.95
CA ALA A 799 -0.72 0.18 -3.49
C ALA A 799 -0.74 -1.19 -2.78
N SER A 800 -1.04 -1.22 -1.48
CA SER A 800 -0.97 -2.41 -0.61
C SER A 800 -2.16 -2.52 0.33
N ASN A 801 -2.38 -3.72 0.88
CA ASN A 801 -3.49 -4.07 1.76
C ASN A 801 -2.93 -4.67 3.08
N LYS A 802 -3.65 -4.53 4.20
CA LYS A 802 -3.27 -5.04 5.54
C LYS A 802 -2.80 -6.50 5.51
N TYR A 803 -3.53 -7.34 4.78
CA TYR A 803 -3.23 -8.77 4.64
C TYR A 803 -1.87 -9.02 3.97
N GLY A 804 -1.52 -8.29 2.91
CA GLY A 804 -0.25 -8.47 2.20
C GLY A 804 0.96 -8.04 3.04
N VAL A 805 0.84 -6.92 3.78
CA VAL A 805 1.86 -6.46 4.73
C VAL A 805 2.07 -7.50 5.84
N PHE A 806 0.98 -7.95 6.47
CA PHE A 806 1.02 -8.94 7.54
C PHE A 806 1.65 -10.26 7.08
N THR A 807 1.19 -10.83 5.96
CA THR A 807 1.66 -12.13 5.48
C THR A 807 3.17 -12.12 5.17
N ILE A 808 3.68 -11.12 4.43
CA ILE A 808 5.12 -11.04 4.15
C ILE A 808 5.93 -10.84 5.44
N SER A 809 5.50 -9.91 6.31
CA SER A 809 6.19 -9.64 7.58
C SER A 809 6.26 -10.88 8.48
N ALA A 810 5.12 -11.52 8.73
CA ALA A 810 5.02 -12.66 9.64
C ALA A 810 5.75 -13.89 9.09
N CYS A 811 5.60 -14.19 7.79
CA CYS A 811 6.31 -15.31 7.19
C CYS A 811 7.82 -15.06 7.15
N PHE A 812 8.30 -13.84 6.90
CA PHE A 812 9.74 -13.52 6.98
C PHE A 812 10.30 -13.76 8.39
N THR A 813 9.63 -13.26 9.42
CA THR A 813 10.11 -13.43 10.82
C THR A 813 10.05 -14.89 11.28
N LEU A 814 9.02 -15.64 10.88
CA LEU A 814 8.89 -17.07 11.21
C LEU A 814 9.98 -17.91 10.51
N VAL A 815 10.27 -17.62 9.24
CA VAL A 815 11.33 -18.32 8.48
C VAL A 815 12.72 -17.97 9.01
N LEU A 816 12.98 -16.71 9.37
CA LEU A 816 14.23 -16.31 10.02
C LEU A 816 14.40 -16.99 11.38
N LEU A 817 13.34 -17.04 12.19
CA LEU A 817 13.33 -17.75 13.48
C LEU A 817 13.58 -19.25 13.31
N ALA A 818 13.00 -19.89 12.29
CA ALA A 818 13.25 -21.28 11.96
C ALA A 818 14.73 -21.52 11.60
N CYS A 819 15.33 -20.65 10.77
CA CYS A 819 16.77 -20.72 10.46
C CYS A 819 17.63 -20.61 11.72
N CYS A 820 17.29 -19.70 12.63
CA CYS A 820 17.99 -19.56 13.91
C CYS A 820 17.90 -20.83 14.77
N ILE A 821 16.68 -21.36 14.97
CA ILE A 821 16.44 -22.54 15.82
C ILE A 821 17.19 -23.75 15.26
N ILE A 822 17.06 -24.01 13.96
CA ILE A 822 17.68 -25.17 13.30
C ILE A 822 19.21 -25.05 13.27
N GLY A 823 19.75 -23.85 13.01
CA GLY A 823 21.19 -23.61 13.10
C GLY A 823 21.74 -23.82 14.52
N ARG A 824 20.97 -23.41 15.54
CA ARG A 824 21.35 -23.61 16.95
C ARG A 824 21.22 -25.07 17.41
N THR A 825 20.29 -25.87 16.90
CA THR A 825 20.22 -27.29 17.26
C THR A 825 21.47 -28.03 16.83
N GLY A 826 21.88 -27.89 15.55
CA GLY A 826 23.11 -28.54 15.06
C GLY A 826 24.39 -28.09 15.79
N ALA A 827 24.46 -26.83 16.22
CA ALA A 827 25.59 -26.34 17.04
C ALA A 827 25.62 -26.92 18.47
N ASN A 828 24.48 -27.38 19.02
CA ASN A 828 24.39 -27.96 20.36
C ASN A 828 24.67 -29.48 20.38
N ASP A 829 24.79 -30.15 19.23
CA ASP A 829 25.09 -31.59 19.16
C ASP A 829 26.61 -31.88 19.32
N VAL A 830 27.45 -30.84 19.31
CA VAL A 830 28.89 -30.89 19.59
C VAL A 830 29.13 -31.07 21.09
N TYR A 831 30.05 -31.97 21.46
CA TYR A 831 30.40 -32.27 22.85
C TYR A 831 31.92 -32.35 23.07
N GLU A 832 32.34 -32.50 24.33
CA GLU A 832 33.74 -32.62 24.76
C GLU A 832 33.87 -33.78 25.77
N GLY A 833 35.01 -34.49 25.77
CA GLY A 833 35.28 -35.66 26.62
C GLY A 833 34.88 -37.02 25.99
N SER A 834 35.30 -38.12 26.62
CA SER A 834 34.92 -39.50 26.20
C SER A 834 33.48 -39.83 26.62
N VAL A 835 32.75 -40.54 25.76
CA VAL A 835 31.38 -41.03 26.04
C VAL A 835 31.21 -42.54 25.86
N SER A 836 32.18 -43.21 25.24
CA SER A 836 32.18 -44.65 24.94
C SER A 836 32.08 -45.57 26.16
N ASP A 837 32.46 -45.12 27.35
CA ASP A 837 32.30 -45.89 28.59
C ASP A 837 30.84 -45.98 29.07
N VAL A 838 30.00 -45.00 28.71
CA VAL A 838 28.58 -44.93 29.09
C VAL A 838 27.66 -45.30 27.93
N PHE A 839 28.01 -44.85 26.71
CA PHE A 839 27.20 -45.01 25.52
C PHE A 839 27.73 -46.16 24.64
N LEU A 840 26.95 -47.23 24.52
CA LEU A 840 27.30 -48.44 23.75
C LEU A 840 28.70 -49.05 24.04
N PRO A 841 29.08 -49.28 25.32
CA PRO A 841 30.44 -49.69 25.71
C PRO A 841 30.90 -51.06 25.22
N ASN A 842 29.99 -51.86 24.66
CA ASN A 842 30.21 -53.21 24.14
C ASN A 842 30.05 -53.31 22.60
N TYR A 843 29.99 -52.18 21.87
CA TYR A 843 29.78 -52.21 20.41
C TYR A 843 30.85 -53.05 19.68
N ALA A 844 32.13 -52.86 20.00
CA ALA A 844 33.24 -53.62 19.39
C ALA A 844 33.15 -55.14 19.60
N ASN A 845 32.41 -55.61 20.61
CA ASN A 845 32.22 -57.04 20.90
C ASN A 845 31.13 -57.71 20.03
N ARG A 846 30.43 -56.97 19.17
CA ARG A 846 29.45 -57.54 18.21
C ARG A 846 30.10 -58.11 16.95
N SER A 847 31.21 -57.53 16.49
CA SER A 847 31.90 -57.96 15.26
C SER A 847 32.71 -59.26 15.44
N SER A 848 32.91 -59.73 16.69
CA SER A 848 33.67 -60.94 17.01
C SER A 848 32.92 -62.28 16.85
N THR A 849 31.67 -62.28 16.33
CA THR A 849 30.92 -63.52 16.01
C THR A 849 30.86 -63.77 14.49
N PRO A 850 31.72 -64.65 13.93
CA PRO A 850 31.88 -64.81 12.48
C PRO A 850 30.91 -65.86 11.88
N ALA A 851 29.60 -65.59 11.91
CA ALA A 851 28.58 -66.60 11.56
C ALA A 851 27.49 -66.16 10.55
N ALA A 852 27.75 -65.17 9.68
CA ALA A 852 26.88 -64.87 8.53
C ALA A 852 27.51 -64.04 7.38
N ALA A 853 28.58 -63.29 7.62
CA ALA A 853 29.02 -62.18 6.75
C ALA A 853 29.58 -62.58 5.35
N GLY A 854 29.86 -63.86 5.10
CA GLY A 854 30.72 -64.30 3.98
C GLY A 854 30.13 -64.33 2.55
N ARG A 855 28.89 -63.86 2.29
CA ARG A 855 28.25 -64.05 0.97
C ARG A 855 27.56 -62.85 0.31
N LEU A 856 27.43 -61.68 0.95
CA LEU A 856 26.69 -60.54 0.37
C LEU A 856 27.55 -59.43 -0.27
N MET A 857 28.85 -59.35 0.05
CA MET A 857 29.70 -58.22 -0.39
C MET A 857 29.99 -58.16 -1.90
N LEU A 858 29.76 -59.23 -2.68
CA LEU A 858 30.13 -59.26 -4.11
C LEU A 858 29.05 -58.77 -5.08
N ALA A 859 27.82 -58.51 -4.62
CA ALA A 859 26.68 -58.30 -5.52
C ALA A 859 26.46 -56.86 -6.01
N ASN A 860 26.96 -55.84 -5.28
CA ASN A 860 26.54 -54.44 -5.47
C ASN A 860 27.63 -53.47 -6.00
N LEU A 861 28.86 -53.94 -6.21
CA LEU A 861 29.98 -53.12 -6.72
C LEU A 861 30.54 -53.56 -8.09
N ALA A 862 30.03 -54.65 -8.68
CA ALA A 862 30.46 -55.09 -10.00
C ALA A 862 29.75 -54.31 -11.13
N GLU A 863 30.51 -53.81 -12.10
CA GLU A 863 29.97 -53.44 -13.41
C GLU A 863 29.37 -54.67 -14.11
N PRO A 864 28.29 -54.52 -14.90
CA PRO A 864 27.77 -55.63 -15.69
C PRO A 864 28.76 -55.95 -16.82
N PRO A 865 29.25 -57.20 -16.95
CA PRO A 865 30.10 -57.58 -18.07
C PRO A 865 29.31 -57.47 -19.38
N THR A 866 29.99 -57.01 -20.43
CA THR A 866 29.39 -56.91 -21.76
C THR A 866 29.28 -58.28 -22.44
N ARG A 867 28.25 -58.42 -23.31
CA ARG A 867 28.02 -59.45 -24.35
C ARG A 867 27.23 -60.73 -24.00
N THR A 868 26.04 -60.80 -24.62
CA THR A 868 25.45 -61.93 -25.39
C THR A 868 25.55 -63.38 -24.87
N SER A 869 24.41 -64.03 -24.64
CA SER A 869 23.84 -65.01 -25.61
C SER A 869 22.56 -65.74 -25.16
N SER A 870 21.76 -66.15 -26.15
CA SER A 870 20.77 -67.25 -26.17
C SER A 870 19.47 -67.23 -25.36
N MET A 871 18.42 -67.71 -26.02
CA MET A 871 17.01 -67.78 -25.64
C MET A 871 16.68 -68.87 -24.60
N SER A 872 15.62 -68.64 -23.80
CA SER A 872 14.55 -69.64 -23.62
C SER A 872 13.21 -68.96 -23.28
N ARG A 873 12.09 -69.56 -23.70
CA ARG A 873 10.72 -69.02 -23.53
C ARG A 873 10.17 -69.31 -22.13
N GLY A 874 9.41 -68.35 -21.56
CA GLY A 874 8.57 -68.59 -20.37
C GLY A 874 7.64 -67.43 -20.02
N SER A 875 6.34 -67.58 -20.31
CA SER A 875 5.16 -66.85 -19.77
C SER A 875 5.32 -65.37 -19.35
N SER A 876 4.70 -64.47 -20.14
CA SER A 876 4.53 -63.06 -19.81
C SER A 876 3.40 -62.82 -18.79
N VAL A 877 3.73 -62.21 -17.65
CA VAL A 877 2.80 -61.42 -16.83
C VAL A 877 3.34 -59.99 -16.78
N SER A 878 2.56 -59.02 -17.27
CA SER A 878 2.98 -57.63 -17.39
C SER A 878 2.88 -56.88 -16.06
N ALA A 879 3.93 -56.97 -15.24
CA ALA A 879 4.18 -56.03 -14.15
C ALA A 879 4.92 -54.81 -14.70
N GLN A 880 4.26 -53.66 -14.74
CA GLN A 880 4.74 -52.46 -15.43
C GLN A 880 5.26 -51.42 -14.42
N GLY A 881 6.59 -51.38 -14.21
CA GLY A 881 7.30 -50.25 -13.59
C GLY A 881 7.86 -50.44 -12.17
N ASP A 882 9.08 -49.93 -11.99
CA ASP A 882 9.66 -49.35 -10.76
C ASP A 882 10.18 -50.20 -9.58
N THR A 883 10.17 -51.53 -9.61
CA THR A 883 10.79 -52.36 -8.54
C THR A 883 12.13 -53.01 -8.92
N SER A 884 13.26 -52.28 -8.79
CA SER A 884 14.62 -52.88 -8.64
C SER A 884 15.78 -51.89 -8.37
N TYR A 885 15.61 -50.88 -7.50
CA TYR A 885 16.73 -50.03 -7.00
C TYR A 885 16.71 -49.81 -5.49
N ALA A 886 16.27 -50.81 -4.71
CA ALA A 886 16.41 -50.76 -3.26
C ALA A 886 17.88 -50.96 -2.86
N MET A 887 18.41 -50.08 -2.00
CA MET A 887 19.55 -50.45 -1.15
C MET A 887 19.17 -51.70 -0.32
N PRO A 888 20.14 -52.53 0.11
CA PRO A 888 19.87 -53.55 1.11
C PRO A 888 19.17 -52.93 2.33
N PRO A 889 18.28 -53.69 3.01
CA PRO A 889 17.59 -53.18 4.19
C PRO A 889 18.62 -52.75 5.23
N LEU A 890 18.35 -51.62 5.89
CA LEU A 890 19.33 -50.84 6.64
C LEU A 890 20.31 -51.69 7.50
N CYS A 891 19.75 -52.63 8.27
CA CYS A 891 20.48 -53.48 9.21
C CYS A 891 21.31 -54.63 8.57
N LEU A 892 21.11 -54.94 7.28
CA LEU A 892 21.95 -55.89 6.53
C LEU A 892 23.10 -55.21 5.78
N THR A 893 23.26 -53.88 5.93
CA THR A 893 24.28 -53.11 5.22
C THR A 893 25.58 -53.08 6.03
N GLN A 894 26.62 -53.77 5.56
CA GLN A 894 28.00 -53.65 6.06
C GLN A 894 28.82 -52.76 5.14
N PHE A 895 29.60 -51.85 5.73
CA PHE A 895 30.44 -50.88 5.02
C PHE A 895 31.92 -51.23 5.08
N SER A 896 32.35 -51.85 6.19
CA SER A 896 33.62 -52.56 6.35
C SER A 896 33.35 -53.89 7.11
N PRO A 897 34.28 -54.86 7.14
CA PRO A 897 34.16 -56.05 7.99
C PRO A 897 33.86 -55.77 9.48
N THR A 898 34.19 -54.57 9.98
CA THR A 898 34.01 -54.15 11.38
C THR A 898 32.92 -53.09 11.58
N VAL A 899 32.32 -52.55 10.49
CA VAL A 899 31.42 -51.38 10.53
C VAL A 899 30.07 -51.65 9.85
N ASP A 900 29.00 -51.64 10.65
CA ASP A 900 27.60 -51.65 10.21
C ASP A 900 27.00 -50.22 10.20
N VAL A 901 25.68 -50.10 9.99
CA VAL A 901 25.00 -48.79 10.00
C VAL A 901 24.98 -48.12 11.39
N VAL A 902 24.99 -48.88 12.48
CA VAL A 902 25.11 -48.35 13.84
C VAL A 902 26.53 -47.83 14.07
N GLY A 903 27.54 -48.52 13.52
CA GLY A 903 28.93 -48.08 13.47
C GLY A 903 29.10 -46.76 12.71
N MET A 904 28.46 -46.60 11.56
CA MET A 904 28.47 -45.32 10.83
C MET A 904 27.81 -44.18 11.63
N ALA A 905 26.75 -44.47 12.37
CA ALA A 905 26.13 -43.49 13.27
C ALA A 905 27.06 -43.15 14.47
N LEU A 906 27.77 -44.14 15.03
CA LEU A 906 28.80 -43.93 16.06
C LEU A 906 30.01 -43.13 15.55
N PHE A 907 30.50 -43.36 14.33
CA PHE A 907 31.50 -42.49 13.69
C PHE A 907 30.97 -41.05 13.54
N THR A 908 29.67 -40.88 13.26
CA THR A 908 29.06 -39.56 13.22
C THR A 908 29.09 -38.88 14.59
N LYS A 909 28.77 -39.62 15.67
CA LYS A 909 28.88 -39.14 17.05
C LYS A 909 30.33 -38.78 17.39
N LEU A 910 31.28 -39.66 17.07
CA LEU A 910 32.72 -39.44 17.24
C LEU A 910 33.18 -38.13 16.58
N GLY A 911 32.73 -37.88 15.34
CA GLY A 911 33.00 -36.62 14.64
C GLY A 911 32.43 -35.40 15.36
N LEU A 912 31.32 -35.50 16.10
CA LEU A 912 30.77 -34.37 16.86
C LEU A 912 31.52 -34.07 18.17
N ASN A 913 32.44 -34.95 18.60
CA ASN A 913 33.33 -34.64 19.72
C ASN A 913 34.39 -33.62 19.28
N ARG A 914 34.55 -32.54 20.02
CA ARG A 914 35.54 -31.49 19.74
C ARG A 914 36.90 -31.78 20.38
N ASP A 915 36.93 -32.62 21.41
CA ASP A 915 38.16 -32.99 22.11
C ASP A 915 38.86 -34.16 21.41
N VAL A 916 40.12 -33.94 21.01
CA VAL A 916 40.97 -34.95 20.35
C VAL A 916 41.23 -36.14 21.29
N ALA A 917 41.39 -35.91 22.60
CA ALA A 917 41.67 -36.98 23.55
C ALA A 917 40.43 -37.86 23.78
N GLY A 918 39.25 -37.26 23.96
CA GLY A 918 37.96 -37.94 23.99
C GLY A 918 37.67 -38.72 22.71
N GLN A 919 37.93 -38.12 21.53
CA GLN A 919 37.82 -38.83 20.25
C GLN A 919 38.77 -40.04 20.16
N ASP A 920 40.05 -39.92 20.54
CA ASP A 920 40.99 -41.04 20.43
C ASP A 920 40.62 -42.17 21.42
N ALA A 921 40.07 -41.85 22.59
CA ALA A 921 39.53 -42.83 23.54
C ALA A 921 38.27 -43.54 23.00
N ASP A 922 37.30 -42.77 22.50
CA ASP A 922 36.07 -43.30 21.87
C ASP A 922 36.40 -44.19 20.65
N LEU A 923 37.35 -43.75 19.80
CA LEU A 923 37.83 -44.50 18.64
C LEU A 923 38.48 -45.83 19.05
N ALA A 924 39.42 -45.80 20.00
CA ALA A 924 40.12 -46.99 20.46
C ALA A 924 39.16 -48.04 21.08
N ARG A 925 38.07 -47.58 21.69
CA ARG A 925 37.08 -48.46 22.34
C ARG A 925 36.01 -49.01 21.40
N TRP A 926 35.47 -48.19 20.48
CA TRP A 926 34.44 -48.65 19.54
C TRP A 926 35.02 -49.27 18.26
N PHE A 927 36.18 -48.81 17.78
CA PHE A 927 36.76 -49.16 16.48
C PHE A 927 38.29 -49.37 16.55
N PRO A 928 38.79 -50.38 17.30
CA PRO A 928 40.22 -50.57 17.55
C PRO A 928 41.10 -50.84 16.30
N SER A 929 40.49 -51.15 15.15
CA SER A 929 41.17 -51.33 13.86
C SER A 929 41.40 -50.01 13.09
N PHE A 930 40.70 -48.93 13.44
CA PHE A 930 40.81 -47.64 12.76
C PHE A 930 41.87 -46.75 13.40
N LYS A 931 42.54 -45.94 12.58
CA LYS A 931 43.49 -44.91 13.01
C LYS A 931 43.10 -43.54 12.48
N ARG A 932 43.27 -42.50 13.29
CA ARG A 932 43.13 -41.11 12.85
C ARG A 932 44.22 -40.75 11.83
N VAL A 933 43.82 -40.10 10.74
CA VAL A 933 44.75 -39.52 9.75
C VAL A 933 44.94 -38.03 10.07
N PRO A 934 46.17 -37.55 10.31
CA PRO A 934 46.42 -36.13 10.58
C PRO A 934 46.17 -35.28 9.32
N ILE A 935 45.29 -34.31 9.42
CA ILE A 935 44.98 -33.34 8.34
C ILE A 935 45.97 -32.17 8.46
N SER A 936 46.81 -31.99 7.44
CA SER A 936 47.96 -31.07 7.46
C SER A 936 47.65 -29.63 6.99
N GLU A 937 46.43 -29.36 6.53
CA GLU A 937 46.01 -28.03 6.06
C GLU A 937 44.99 -27.43 7.02
N GLU A 938 45.06 -26.10 7.22
CA GLU A 938 44.06 -25.32 7.95
C GLU A 938 42.73 -25.30 7.18
N VAL A 939 41.96 -26.39 7.30
CA VAL A 939 40.55 -26.40 6.90
C VAL A 939 39.83 -25.29 7.68
N ASP A 940 38.98 -24.54 6.98
CA ASP A 940 38.32 -23.33 7.49
C ASP A 940 37.32 -23.65 8.61
N SER A 941 37.85 -23.82 9.82
CA SER A 941 37.17 -24.37 10.99
C SER A 941 36.02 -23.51 11.52
N ALA A 942 35.90 -22.28 11.04
CA ALA A 942 34.77 -21.41 11.31
C ALA A 942 33.45 -22.00 10.80
N ALA A 943 33.44 -22.65 9.62
CA ALA A 943 32.21 -23.05 8.93
C ALA A 943 31.85 -24.54 9.10
N MET A 944 32.84 -25.41 8.95
CA MET A 944 32.74 -26.86 9.08
C MET A 944 34.15 -27.41 9.27
N SER A 945 34.30 -28.41 10.14
CA SER A 945 35.54 -29.16 10.27
C SER A 945 35.31 -30.63 9.94
N PHE A 946 36.39 -31.31 9.57
CA PHE A 946 36.39 -32.72 9.20
C PHE A 946 37.47 -33.43 9.99
N ASP A 947 37.16 -34.65 10.40
CA ASP A 947 38.09 -35.59 11.01
C ASP A 947 38.08 -36.87 10.16
N VAL A 948 39.24 -37.51 10.00
CA VAL A 948 39.43 -38.62 9.04
C VAL A 948 40.02 -39.82 9.75
N PHE A 949 39.38 -40.97 9.56
CA PHE A 949 39.74 -42.25 10.16
C PHE A 949 39.93 -43.29 9.04
N ARG A 950 40.98 -44.10 9.13
CA ARG A 950 41.34 -45.10 8.12
C ARG A 950 41.59 -46.46 8.76
N GLU A 951 41.00 -47.49 8.17
CA GLU A 951 41.22 -48.91 8.45
C GLU A 951 41.92 -49.53 7.24
N GLU A 952 43.04 -50.20 7.49
CA GLU A 952 43.81 -50.89 6.46
C GLU A 952 43.63 -52.40 6.63
N THR A 953 43.08 -53.06 5.61
CA THR A 953 42.78 -54.51 5.64
C THR A 953 43.45 -55.22 4.48
N ALA A 954 43.54 -56.55 4.56
CA ALA A 954 44.13 -57.38 3.51
C ALA A 954 43.32 -57.44 2.20
N THR A 955 42.14 -56.81 2.12
CA THR A 955 41.25 -56.87 0.95
C THR A 955 40.85 -55.49 0.41
N VAL A 956 40.37 -54.59 1.27
CA VAL A 956 39.93 -53.23 0.90
C VAL A 956 40.25 -52.25 2.03
N ASN A 957 40.85 -51.11 1.70
CA ASN A 957 41.08 -50.03 2.67
C ASN A 957 39.80 -49.19 2.81
N THR A 958 39.43 -48.85 4.05
CA THR A 958 38.22 -48.08 4.33
C THR A 958 38.58 -46.75 5.00
N THR A 959 38.25 -45.64 4.34
CA THR A 959 38.48 -44.29 4.85
C THR A 959 37.14 -43.61 5.14
N ILE A 960 36.93 -43.24 6.40
CA ILE A 960 35.73 -42.58 6.91
C ILE A 960 36.08 -41.13 7.23
N VAL A 961 35.38 -40.20 6.59
CA VAL A 961 35.53 -38.76 6.74
C VAL A 961 34.29 -38.24 7.48
N THR A 962 34.43 -37.88 8.75
CA THR A 962 33.32 -37.38 9.56
C THR A 962 33.27 -35.85 9.50
N ALA A 963 32.07 -35.26 9.42
CA ALA A 963 31.88 -33.81 9.35
C ALA A 963 31.19 -33.25 10.59
N ARG A 964 31.73 -32.15 11.13
CA ARG A 964 31.21 -31.47 12.34
C ARG A 964 30.99 -29.96 12.17
N PRO A 965 30.02 -29.38 12.89
CA PRO A 965 29.81 -27.93 12.93
C PRO A 965 31.11 -27.15 13.16
N GLY A 966 31.25 -26.02 12.46
CA GLY A 966 32.26 -25.02 12.80
C GLY A 966 31.89 -24.22 14.04
N SER A 967 32.80 -23.37 14.49
CA SER A 967 32.60 -22.52 15.68
C SER A 967 31.67 -21.31 15.45
N ASP A 968 31.42 -20.91 14.20
CA ASP A 968 30.60 -19.74 13.87
C ASP A 968 29.11 -20.12 13.74
N LEU A 969 28.35 -19.88 14.83
CA LEU A 969 26.90 -20.10 14.88
C LEU A 969 26.14 -19.30 13.81
N ILE A 970 26.59 -18.09 13.47
CA ILE A 970 25.90 -17.24 12.48
C ILE A 970 26.08 -17.81 11.08
N LEU A 971 27.28 -18.33 10.76
CA LEU A 971 27.53 -19.01 9.49
C LEU A 971 26.77 -20.36 9.38
N LEU A 972 26.54 -21.05 10.51
CA LEU A 972 25.60 -22.18 10.54
C LEU A 972 24.16 -21.73 10.25
N ILE A 973 23.67 -20.65 10.86
CA ILE A 973 22.33 -20.12 10.62
C ILE A 973 22.17 -19.65 9.15
N GLU A 974 23.16 -18.96 8.59
CA GLU A 974 23.22 -18.57 7.18
C GLU A 974 23.09 -19.79 6.26
N SER A 975 23.78 -20.89 6.57
CA SER A 975 23.74 -22.11 5.77
C SER A 975 22.34 -22.75 5.68
N MET A 976 21.37 -22.37 6.52
CA MET A 976 19.98 -22.80 6.36
C MET A 976 19.33 -22.27 5.08
N ALA A 977 19.85 -21.19 4.48
CA ALA A 977 19.45 -20.73 3.15
C ALA A 977 19.61 -21.81 2.06
N MET A 978 20.52 -22.78 2.26
CA MET A 978 20.73 -23.96 1.42
C MET A 978 19.54 -24.94 1.41
N TRP A 979 18.62 -24.86 2.38
CA TRP A 979 17.52 -25.81 2.57
C TRP A 979 16.13 -25.15 2.75
N ILE A 980 16.09 -23.88 3.16
CA ILE A 980 14.86 -23.21 3.59
C ILE A 980 13.82 -23.04 2.48
N ASP A 981 14.27 -22.95 1.22
CA ASP A 981 13.42 -22.94 0.04
C ASP A 981 12.73 -24.29 -0.19
N THR A 982 13.45 -25.39 0.00
CA THR A 982 12.94 -26.76 -0.04
C THR A 982 11.87 -26.95 1.03
N TYR A 983 12.11 -26.48 2.25
CA TYR A 983 11.13 -26.54 3.34
C TYR A 983 9.91 -25.67 3.08
N ALA A 984 10.10 -24.39 2.72
CA ALA A 984 9.02 -23.45 2.42
C ALA A 984 8.12 -23.93 1.27
N LEU A 985 8.72 -24.50 0.22
CA LEU A 985 7.99 -25.00 -0.95
C LEU A 985 7.46 -26.42 -0.75
N SER A 986 7.92 -27.17 0.26
CA SER A 986 7.44 -28.53 0.53
C SER A 986 5.96 -28.62 0.86
N PHE A 987 5.35 -27.54 1.34
CA PHE A 987 3.90 -27.45 1.52
C PHE A 987 3.13 -27.66 0.20
N PHE A 988 3.68 -27.24 -0.95
CA PHE A 988 3.01 -27.37 -2.24
C PHE A 988 2.99 -28.80 -2.81
N SER A 989 3.63 -29.78 -2.17
CA SER A 989 3.59 -31.17 -2.63
C SER A 989 2.24 -31.87 -2.44
N PHE A 990 1.41 -31.36 -1.53
CA PHE A 990 -0.01 -31.73 -1.48
C PHE A 990 -0.81 -31.18 -2.66
N LEU A 991 -0.28 -30.16 -3.33
CA LEU A 991 -0.95 -29.34 -4.34
C LEU A 991 -0.31 -29.46 -5.74
N MET A 992 0.74 -30.28 -5.87
CA MET A 992 1.48 -30.51 -7.12
C MET A 992 2.32 -31.80 -7.01
N PRO A 993 2.47 -32.59 -8.09
CA PRO A 993 3.30 -33.80 -8.07
C PRO A 993 4.76 -33.49 -7.72
N ALA A 994 5.36 -34.32 -6.87
CA ALA A 994 6.77 -34.25 -6.45
C ALA A 994 7.77 -33.91 -7.59
N PRO A 995 7.81 -34.63 -8.73
CA PRO A 995 8.80 -34.38 -9.79
C PRO A 995 8.60 -33.05 -10.54
N TYR A 996 7.48 -32.36 -10.36
CA TYR A 996 7.32 -30.98 -10.86
C TYR A 996 8.04 -29.99 -9.94
N ILE A 997 8.02 -30.19 -8.62
CA ILE A 997 8.73 -29.30 -7.69
C ILE A 997 10.24 -29.42 -7.93
N ASP A 998 10.80 -30.62 -8.05
CA ASP A 998 12.23 -30.84 -8.31
C ASP A 998 12.76 -30.15 -9.59
N ARG A 999 11.89 -29.99 -10.60
CA ARG A 999 12.19 -29.31 -11.87
C ARG A 999 12.04 -27.80 -11.78
N VAL A 1000 11.10 -27.31 -10.97
CA VAL A 1000 10.80 -25.88 -10.83
C VAL A 1000 11.70 -25.22 -9.77
N LEU A 1001 12.15 -25.96 -8.76
CA LEU A 1001 12.94 -25.47 -7.63
C LEU A 1001 14.21 -24.69 -8.03
N PRO A 1002 15.02 -25.09 -9.04
CA PRO A 1002 16.18 -24.30 -9.47
C PRO A 1002 15.82 -22.90 -9.98
N TYR A 1003 14.65 -22.76 -10.62
CA TYR A 1003 14.14 -21.47 -11.09
C TYR A 1003 13.56 -20.60 -9.97
N LEU A 1004 13.11 -21.21 -8.86
CA LEU A 1004 12.64 -20.48 -7.67
C LEU A 1004 13.81 -20.09 -6.74
N ALA A 1005 14.88 -20.87 -6.75
CA ALA A 1005 16.14 -20.60 -6.06
C ALA A 1005 17.04 -19.59 -6.80
N PHE A 1006 16.56 -18.94 -7.88
CA PHE A 1006 17.37 -18.06 -8.74
C PHE A 1006 18.18 -16.99 -8.00
N VAL A 1007 17.67 -16.52 -6.85
CA VAL A 1007 18.29 -15.50 -6.00
C VAL A 1007 19.60 -16.00 -5.37
N GLN A 1008 19.70 -17.29 -5.02
CA GLN A 1008 20.92 -17.87 -4.44
C GLN A 1008 22.13 -17.71 -5.37
N GLY A 1009 21.94 -17.92 -6.67
CA GLY A 1009 23.00 -17.71 -7.69
C GLY A 1009 23.15 -16.27 -8.18
N MET A 1010 22.37 -15.32 -7.66
CA MET A 1010 22.46 -13.88 -7.98
C MET A 1010 23.00 -13.04 -6.82
N VAL A 1011 23.08 -13.58 -5.61
CA VAL A 1011 23.35 -12.83 -4.39
C VAL A 1011 24.55 -13.47 -3.67
N PRO A 1012 25.57 -12.71 -3.25
CA PRO A 1012 26.76 -13.28 -2.62
C PRO A 1012 26.41 -13.95 -1.29
N SER A 1013 27.00 -15.13 -1.05
CA SER A 1013 26.86 -15.87 0.20
C SER A 1013 28.22 -16.37 0.70
N ARG A 1014 28.39 -16.48 2.02
CA ARG A 1014 29.64 -16.97 2.63
C ARG A 1014 29.70 -18.49 2.64
N TRP A 1015 28.54 -19.14 2.76
CA TRP A 1015 28.45 -20.60 2.80
C TRP A 1015 28.83 -21.26 1.46
N GLU A 1016 28.52 -20.64 0.32
CA GLU A 1016 28.86 -21.17 -1.02
C GLU A 1016 30.38 -21.16 -1.25
N ALA A 1017 31.03 -20.01 -1.02
CA ALA A 1017 32.49 -19.90 -1.08
C ALA A 1017 33.19 -20.88 -0.11
N SER A 1018 32.59 -21.10 1.07
CA SER A 1018 33.05 -22.11 2.02
C SER A 1018 32.86 -23.55 1.50
N ILE A 1019 31.74 -23.89 0.82
CA ILE A 1019 31.58 -25.21 0.18
C ILE A 1019 32.65 -25.45 -0.87
N ASP A 1020 32.91 -24.49 -1.75
CA ASP A 1020 33.85 -24.71 -2.86
C ASP A 1020 35.29 -24.82 -2.36
N LYS A 1021 35.70 -24.00 -1.37
CA LYS A 1021 36.97 -24.15 -0.64
C LYS A 1021 37.08 -25.51 0.05
N THR A 1022 36.06 -25.94 0.79
CA THR A 1022 36.06 -27.26 1.44
C THR A 1022 36.09 -28.40 0.43
N THR A 1023 35.38 -28.28 -0.70
CA THR A 1023 35.34 -29.30 -1.75
C THR A 1023 36.69 -29.47 -2.42
N SER A 1024 37.45 -28.39 -2.64
CA SER A 1024 38.81 -28.50 -3.18
C SER A 1024 39.76 -29.18 -2.21
N VAL A 1025 39.70 -28.85 -0.91
CA VAL A 1025 40.52 -29.47 0.14
C VAL A 1025 40.19 -30.96 0.32
N VAL A 1026 38.90 -31.32 0.43
CA VAL A 1026 38.48 -32.73 0.50
C VAL A 1026 38.91 -33.49 -0.75
N ARG A 1027 38.79 -32.91 -1.94
CA ARG A 1027 39.30 -33.54 -3.18
C ARG A 1027 40.82 -33.74 -3.14
N ALA A 1028 41.59 -32.76 -2.67
CA ALA A 1028 43.05 -32.85 -2.54
C ALA A 1028 43.47 -33.95 -1.54
N LEU A 1029 42.80 -34.01 -0.39
CA LEU A 1029 43.01 -35.03 0.62
C LEU A 1029 42.72 -36.44 0.08
N LEU A 1030 41.58 -36.61 -0.61
CA LEU A 1030 41.22 -37.90 -1.22
C LEU A 1030 42.16 -38.29 -2.37
N THR A 1031 42.68 -37.34 -3.16
CA THR A 1031 43.74 -37.65 -4.14
C THR A 1031 45.06 -38.10 -3.50
N LYS A 1032 45.36 -37.65 -2.27
CA LYS A 1032 46.58 -38.03 -1.54
C LYS A 1032 46.48 -39.40 -0.88
N LEU A 1033 45.28 -39.81 -0.46
CA LEU A 1033 45.04 -41.09 0.21
C LEU A 1033 44.90 -42.28 -0.74
N ARG A 1034 44.50 -41.99 -1.99
CA ARG A 1034 44.10 -42.91 -3.06
C ARG A 1034 44.98 -44.15 -3.22
N GLY A 1035 44.50 -45.28 -2.70
CA GLY A 1035 44.91 -46.62 -3.13
C GLY A 1035 44.04 -47.18 -4.26
N ASP A 1036 44.52 -48.23 -4.95
CA ASP A 1036 43.76 -48.89 -6.05
C ASP A 1036 42.48 -49.61 -5.57
N HIS A 1037 42.35 -49.85 -4.25
CA HIS A 1037 41.22 -50.54 -3.60
C HIS A 1037 40.81 -49.82 -2.30
N GLU A 1038 40.42 -48.54 -2.41
CA GLU A 1038 39.99 -47.72 -1.26
C GLU A 1038 38.52 -47.29 -1.36
N ASN A 1039 37.72 -47.65 -0.35
CA ASN A 1039 36.34 -47.20 -0.17
C ASN A 1039 36.32 -45.94 0.71
N VAL A 1040 35.70 -44.86 0.20
CA VAL A 1040 35.62 -43.57 0.90
C VAL A 1040 34.18 -43.27 1.28
N PHE A 1041 33.93 -43.09 2.59
CA PHE A 1041 32.64 -42.71 3.15
C PHE A 1041 32.73 -41.33 3.80
N VAL A 1042 31.93 -40.37 3.32
CA VAL A 1042 31.71 -39.07 3.98
C VAL A 1042 30.47 -39.18 4.85
N VAL A 1043 30.62 -39.00 6.16
CA VAL A 1043 29.56 -39.26 7.14
C VAL A 1043 29.29 -38.01 7.97
N GLY A 1044 28.01 -37.71 8.23
CA GLY A 1044 27.66 -36.55 9.05
C GLY A 1044 26.21 -36.52 9.51
N HIS A 1045 25.91 -35.60 10.42
CA HIS A 1045 24.61 -35.43 11.04
C HIS A 1045 24.00 -34.04 10.77
N GLY A 1046 22.67 -33.96 10.69
CA GLY A 1046 21.96 -32.70 10.56
C GLY A 1046 22.24 -31.94 9.26
N PRO A 1047 22.03 -30.61 9.24
CA PRO A 1047 22.33 -29.76 8.07
C PRO A 1047 23.80 -29.78 7.64
N VAL A 1048 24.71 -29.94 8.60
CA VAL A 1048 26.16 -30.04 8.37
C VAL A 1048 26.48 -31.35 7.64
N GLY A 1049 25.88 -32.47 8.06
CA GLY A 1049 25.98 -33.76 7.37
C GLY A 1049 25.42 -33.74 5.95
N SER A 1050 24.25 -33.11 5.73
CA SER A 1050 23.70 -32.94 4.38
C SER A 1050 24.59 -32.09 3.48
N ARG A 1051 25.24 -31.07 4.04
CA ARG A 1051 26.24 -30.25 3.33
C ARG A 1051 27.52 -31.05 3.03
N ALA A 1052 27.98 -31.88 3.97
CA ALA A 1052 29.10 -32.81 3.76
C ALA A 1052 28.80 -33.84 2.66
N ALA A 1053 27.55 -34.33 2.58
CA ALA A 1053 27.14 -35.22 1.49
C ALA A 1053 27.16 -34.55 0.11
N VAL A 1054 26.77 -33.27 0.01
CA VAL A 1054 26.93 -32.49 -1.25
C VAL A 1054 28.41 -32.36 -1.62
N ILE A 1055 29.29 -32.12 -0.65
CA ILE A 1055 30.75 -32.06 -0.87
C ILE A 1055 31.29 -33.42 -1.35
N GLY A 1056 30.91 -34.52 -0.70
CA GLY A 1056 31.30 -35.89 -1.11
C GLY A 1056 30.82 -36.24 -2.53
N LEU A 1057 29.59 -35.87 -2.88
CA LEU A 1057 29.05 -36.06 -4.24
C LEU A 1057 29.80 -35.23 -5.29
N ARG A 1058 30.32 -34.04 -4.93
CA ARG A 1058 31.15 -33.18 -5.80
C ARG A 1058 32.63 -33.60 -5.88
N ALA A 1059 33.13 -34.41 -4.95
CA ALA A 1059 34.57 -34.68 -4.82
C ALA A 1059 35.12 -35.58 -5.94
N GLN A 1060 34.69 -36.85 -5.98
CA GLN A 1060 35.07 -37.89 -6.95
C GLN A 1060 34.00 -39.00 -7.02
N ASP A 1061 34.00 -39.82 -8.09
CA ASP A 1061 32.94 -40.81 -8.33
C ASP A 1061 32.90 -42.01 -7.38
N ASN A 1062 34.02 -42.38 -6.75
CA ASN A 1062 34.10 -43.49 -5.78
C ASN A 1062 33.77 -43.06 -4.34
N VAL A 1063 33.30 -41.83 -4.12
CA VAL A 1063 32.91 -41.34 -2.80
C VAL A 1063 31.44 -41.62 -2.54
N HIS A 1064 31.18 -42.30 -1.43
CA HIS A 1064 29.85 -42.51 -0.86
C HIS A 1064 29.60 -41.54 0.28
N SER A 1065 28.34 -41.12 0.47
CA SER A 1065 27.93 -40.18 1.51
C SER A 1065 26.82 -40.78 2.39
N ILE A 1066 26.96 -40.71 3.71
CA ILE A 1066 25.97 -41.22 4.67
C ILE A 1066 25.55 -40.06 5.59
N VAL A 1067 24.25 -39.78 5.65
CA VAL A 1067 23.70 -38.66 6.44
C VAL A 1067 22.69 -39.17 7.46
N PHE A 1068 22.84 -38.78 8.72
CA PHE A 1068 21.87 -39.06 9.78
C PHE A 1068 21.07 -37.80 10.13
N SER A 1069 19.73 -37.93 10.17
CA SER A 1069 18.77 -36.90 10.62
C SER A 1069 19.07 -35.51 10.05
N GLY A 1070 19.21 -35.40 8.72
CA GLY A 1070 19.55 -34.16 8.01
C GLY A 1070 18.66 -33.86 6.79
N PRO A 1071 18.66 -32.61 6.30
CA PRO A 1071 17.92 -32.17 5.11
C PRO A 1071 18.13 -33.05 3.85
N PRO A 1072 17.09 -33.26 3.02
CA PRO A 1072 17.22 -33.99 1.77
C PRO A 1072 18.03 -33.21 0.72
N VAL A 1073 18.99 -33.88 0.09
CA VAL A 1073 19.84 -33.30 -0.97
C VAL A 1073 19.11 -33.34 -2.31
N ILE A 1074 19.07 -32.23 -3.04
CA ILE A 1074 18.38 -32.10 -4.34
C ILE A 1074 19.41 -31.88 -5.45
N LEU A 1075 19.50 -32.86 -6.36
CA LEU A 1075 20.48 -32.88 -7.45
C LEU A 1075 20.41 -31.64 -8.36
N SER A 1076 19.20 -31.26 -8.76
CA SER A 1076 18.94 -30.14 -9.68
C SER A 1076 19.30 -28.78 -9.08
N LYS A 1077 19.30 -28.65 -7.74
CA LYS A 1077 19.64 -27.41 -7.03
C LYS A 1077 21.15 -27.19 -6.96
N PHE A 1078 21.93 -28.25 -6.74
CA PHE A 1078 23.38 -28.15 -6.48
C PHE A 1078 24.26 -28.31 -7.73
N ASN A 1079 23.65 -28.30 -8.93
CA ASN A 1079 24.29 -28.57 -10.22
C ASN A 1079 25.08 -29.89 -10.24
N LEU A 1080 24.54 -30.92 -9.59
CA LEU A 1080 25.14 -32.25 -9.57
C LEU A 1080 24.75 -32.99 -10.86
N ASN A 1081 25.70 -33.18 -11.77
CA ASN A 1081 25.53 -33.96 -13.01
C ASN A 1081 25.45 -35.48 -12.74
N VAL A 1082 24.62 -35.88 -11.79
CA VAL A 1082 24.48 -37.24 -11.28
C VAL A 1082 23.03 -37.67 -11.45
N THR A 1083 22.78 -38.85 -12.02
CA THR A 1083 21.41 -39.37 -12.15
C THR A 1083 20.88 -39.84 -10.79
N ALA A 1084 19.55 -39.82 -10.59
CA ALA A 1084 18.93 -40.33 -9.35
C ALA A 1084 19.35 -41.77 -9.01
N ARG A 1085 19.64 -42.60 -10.02
CA ARG A 1085 20.15 -43.97 -9.88
C ARG A 1085 21.58 -44.02 -9.33
N VAL A 1086 22.45 -43.10 -9.76
CA VAL A 1086 23.83 -43.00 -9.23
C VAL A 1086 23.81 -42.36 -7.84
N MET A 1087 22.93 -41.39 -7.59
CA MET A 1087 22.70 -40.83 -6.25
C MET A 1087 22.25 -41.91 -5.27
N ALA A 1088 21.29 -42.77 -5.62
CA ALA A 1088 20.83 -43.87 -4.76
C ALA A 1088 21.90 -44.96 -4.48
N ARG A 1089 23.00 -44.98 -5.25
CA ARG A 1089 24.17 -45.85 -4.97
C ARG A 1089 25.25 -45.14 -4.14
N ARG A 1090 25.39 -43.82 -4.31
CA ARG A 1090 26.43 -43.00 -3.67
C ARG A 1090 25.96 -42.24 -2.44
N MET A 1091 24.68 -42.26 -2.10
CA MET A 1091 24.14 -41.57 -0.92
C MET A 1091 23.13 -42.44 -0.17
N LEU A 1092 23.32 -42.55 1.14
CA LEU A 1092 22.34 -43.04 2.11
C LEU A 1092 21.98 -41.90 3.06
N SER A 1093 20.71 -41.65 3.28
CA SER A 1093 20.19 -40.70 4.26
C SER A 1093 19.22 -41.41 5.18
N VAL A 1094 19.56 -41.48 6.46
CA VAL A 1094 18.74 -42.09 7.50
C VAL A 1094 18.02 -40.98 8.25
N GLN A 1095 16.69 -40.99 8.28
CA GLN A 1095 15.88 -39.97 8.95
C GLN A 1095 14.94 -40.63 9.98
N THR A 1096 14.78 -40.01 11.14
CA THR A 1096 13.79 -40.46 12.14
C THR A 1096 12.38 -40.01 11.78
N MET A 1097 11.36 -40.80 12.15
CA MET A 1097 9.98 -40.35 12.05
C MET A 1097 9.77 -39.12 12.93
N GLN A 1098 8.97 -38.16 12.44
CA GLN A 1098 8.74 -36.87 13.08
C GLN A 1098 9.98 -35.94 13.18
N THR A 1099 11.04 -36.21 12.42
CA THR A 1099 12.19 -35.29 12.24
C THR A 1099 11.77 -33.90 11.75
N VAL A 1100 12.37 -32.84 12.30
CA VAL A 1100 12.17 -31.45 11.82
C VAL A 1100 12.75 -31.26 10.41
N PHE A 1101 13.68 -32.12 9.99
CA PHE A 1101 14.28 -32.09 8.67
C PHE A 1101 13.44 -32.80 7.59
N SER A 1102 12.30 -33.38 7.96
CA SER A 1102 11.42 -34.07 7.01
C SER A 1102 10.79 -33.08 6.04
N THR A 1103 10.72 -33.49 4.79
CA THR A 1103 9.89 -32.82 3.80
C THR A 1103 8.66 -33.68 3.54
N TRP A 1104 7.55 -33.05 3.20
CA TRP A 1104 6.26 -33.74 3.02
C TRP A 1104 6.22 -34.70 1.81
N TYR A 1105 7.27 -34.75 0.98
CA TYR A 1105 7.26 -35.44 -0.32
C TYR A 1105 8.60 -35.87 -0.91
N LEU A 1106 9.72 -35.29 -0.48
CA LEU A 1106 11.03 -35.48 -1.12
C LEU A 1106 11.69 -36.77 -0.59
N ARG A 1107 11.01 -37.90 -0.84
CA ARG A 1107 11.49 -39.26 -0.56
C ARG A 1107 12.21 -39.79 -1.80
N THR A 1108 13.52 -39.59 -1.84
CA THR A 1108 14.39 -40.22 -2.84
C THR A 1108 14.72 -41.66 -2.43
N ALA A 1109 15.11 -42.52 -3.37
CA ALA A 1109 15.53 -43.90 -3.08
C ALA A 1109 16.79 -43.98 -2.18
N SER A 1110 17.51 -42.87 -1.99
CA SER A 1110 18.60 -42.71 -1.02
C SER A 1110 18.13 -42.46 0.43
N VAL A 1111 16.85 -42.16 0.68
CA VAL A 1111 16.32 -41.87 2.03
C VAL A 1111 15.64 -43.10 2.64
N GLN A 1112 16.07 -43.50 3.83
CA GLN A 1112 15.43 -44.51 4.66
C GLN A 1112 14.90 -43.87 5.95
N ILE A 1113 13.67 -44.22 6.34
CA ILE A 1113 12.99 -43.64 7.51
C ILE A 1113 12.89 -44.69 8.62
N ILE A 1114 13.38 -44.37 9.81
CA ILE A 1114 13.29 -45.21 11.02
C ILE A 1114 12.24 -44.65 11.99
N PRO A 1115 11.47 -45.47 12.73
CA PRO A 1115 10.59 -44.99 13.78
C PRO A 1115 11.37 -44.21 14.86
N CYS A 1116 10.68 -43.26 15.50
CA CYS A 1116 11.14 -42.63 16.73
C CYS A 1116 9.94 -42.12 17.53
N SER A 1117 9.95 -42.33 18.84
CA SER A 1117 8.81 -42.01 19.73
C SER A 1117 8.92 -40.65 20.44
N LEU A 1118 10.10 -40.02 20.44
CA LEU A 1118 10.42 -38.85 21.28
C LEU A 1118 9.95 -37.49 20.72
N GLY A 1119 9.59 -37.44 19.44
CA GLY A 1119 9.07 -36.27 18.70
C GLY A 1119 10.10 -35.16 18.37
N GLY A 1120 10.06 -34.67 17.12
CA GLY A 1120 10.74 -33.45 16.69
C GLY A 1120 12.25 -33.44 16.97
N ILE A 1121 12.74 -32.31 17.50
CA ILE A 1121 14.17 -32.06 17.78
C ILE A 1121 14.80 -33.15 18.67
N ARG A 1122 14.02 -33.88 19.48
CA ARG A 1122 14.56 -34.99 20.29
C ARG A 1122 14.87 -36.22 19.44
N CYS A 1123 14.03 -36.53 18.45
CA CYS A 1123 14.30 -37.56 17.45
C CYS A 1123 15.40 -37.16 16.47
N ASP A 1124 15.63 -35.85 16.29
CA ASP A 1124 16.70 -35.36 15.43
C ASP A 1124 18.09 -35.55 16.02
N ARG A 1125 18.25 -35.75 17.34
CA ARG A 1125 19.57 -35.96 17.95
C ARG A 1125 20.23 -37.23 17.44
N ILE A 1126 21.54 -37.16 17.24
CA ILE A 1126 22.35 -38.32 16.84
C ILE A 1126 22.25 -39.47 17.86
N ASP A 1127 22.16 -39.15 19.17
CA ASP A 1127 22.05 -40.16 20.24
C ASP A 1127 20.75 -40.96 20.16
N ALA A 1128 19.63 -40.28 19.90
CA ALA A 1128 18.33 -40.92 19.69
C ALA A 1128 18.33 -41.73 18.39
N THR A 1129 18.95 -41.20 17.33
CA THR A 1129 19.12 -41.90 16.06
C THR A 1129 19.90 -43.21 16.25
N ILE A 1130 20.99 -43.18 17.04
CA ILE A 1130 21.80 -44.37 17.34
C ILE A 1130 21.03 -45.42 18.14
N GLU A 1131 20.29 -45.03 19.19
CA GLU A 1131 19.57 -46.02 20.01
C GLU A 1131 18.37 -46.63 19.27
N GLU A 1132 17.61 -45.85 18.48
CA GLU A 1132 16.55 -46.40 17.61
C GLU A 1132 17.13 -47.35 16.54
N LEU A 1133 18.26 -47.00 15.92
CA LEU A 1133 18.99 -47.90 15.00
C LEU A 1133 19.47 -49.18 15.69
N ARG A 1134 20.01 -49.06 16.90
CA ARG A 1134 20.47 -50.19 17.70
C ARG A 1134 19.31 -51.13 18.02
N HIS A 1135 18.15 -50.61 18.41
CA HIS A 1135 16.94 -51.40 18.63
C HIS A 1135 16.51 -52.12 17.36
N LEU A 1136 16.33 -51.38 16.25
CA LEU A 1136 15.88 -51.92 14.96
C LEU A 1136 16.80 -52.99 14.38
N CYS A 1137 18.12 -52.84 14.56
CA CYS A 1137 19.12 -53.79 14.09
C CYS A 1137 19.58 -54.80 15.17
N SER A 1138 18.80 -54.97 16.24
CA SER A 1138 19.03 -55.97 17.30
C SER A 1138 17.96 -57.05 17.41
N GLY A 1139 16.84 -56.89 16.67
CA GLY A 1139 15.83 -57.93 16.44
C GLY A 1139 15.99 -58.55 15.06
#